data_AF-A0A6M3XH95-F1
#
_entry.id   AF-A0A6M3XH95-F1
#
_cell.length_a   1.000
_cell.length_b   1.000
_cell.length_c   1.000
_cell.angle_alpha   90.00
_cell.angle_beta   90.00
_cell.angle_gamma   90.00
#
_symmetry.space_group_name_H-M   'P 1'
#
loop_
_entity.id
_entity.type
_entity.pdbx_description
1 polymer ?
#
loop_
_entity_poly.entity_id
_entity_poly.type
_entity_poly.pdbx_seq_one_letter_code
_entity_poly.pdbx_strand_id
1 'polypeptide(L)'
;MPDIFELGFSPELDRSEIFSGSQSDDMEPPAVSVVPSSVSGDSSPIAIASGELASIIFTGKETFDSTEAGYRMGIDQSDGIYKWIIGDSTSSIDWAVTTAATLTITGAGLVSPTLSYGKTSLADSTNAGYWISSDGVYIGAAADATAFKYTVAGGTFDFIGTVSSRSTATLAAAIDASGDLVTDVINARIDSESKKLLSDFNFGTDDYAGAVKSGDIAWNTTTGAITGGSGVVVYRGGIIGAAAGVATFSIDAATGSATFAGTLSAPTGTIGGFTIGADYIKDAADSFGLASTVSGGDDVRFWAGDTFANRATAPFRITEAGTIVATSAVVNGSSISNNDIYGNGEDSDGTITGDTSLTKDTFYNDLSISNNATLTTDGYRLFIKGTLTIESGSKIAWNGNDGTAGSNASTNAAVSGGAGGTALSSASLYGSGAGKTGGASGAGGTAGGDGGGGTAGTSGDAITNSFADSFSSGSGSGGNGGGSAIASGGSSGAAGGISASSIRPYNSIFAVEMFDKAPGATPATLKYNSNVGGAGGGGGGKASAGGGVAGAGGGGGGAGSGGGVMVVAAKIVVNNGSIESIGGAGGAGGNGANGGATGSGFNNGGGGGGGGGTGGPGGVIVFIYSTLSGAGTVSVLGGTGGTGGTKGNQGTGGTTTAEATNGQSGSTGESGKLITLIV
;
A
#
# COMPACT_ATOMS: atom_id res chain seq x y z
N MET A 1 6.54 5.37 73.72
CA MET A 1 6.21 6.56 74.53
C MET A 1 4.89 6.28 75.22
N PRO A 2 4.92 5.99 76.53
CA PRO A 2 3.74 5.78 77.37
C PRO A 2 3.47 7.01 78.25
N ASP A 3 2.20 7.34 78.44
CA ASP A 3 1.67 8.10 79.60
C ASP A 3 0.42 7.29 79.98
N ILE A 4 0.38 6.41 80.98
CA ILE A 4 0.62 6.55 82.44
C ILE A 4 -0.10 7.76 83.04
N PHE A 5 -0.85 7.45 84.11
CA PHE A 5 -1.29 8.26 85.27
C PHE A 5 -2.82 8.36 85.36
N GLU A 6 -3.49 8.09 86.48
CA GLU A 6 -3.15 7.50 87.77
C GLU A 6 -4.47 7.34 88.53
N LEU A 7 -4.58 6.28 89.31
CA LEU A 7 -5.69 6.01 90.22
C LEU A 7 -5.58 6.93 91.44
N GLY A 8 -6.46 7.93 91.52
CA GLY A 8 -6.70 8.68 92.75
C GLY A 8 -7.61 7.88 93.69
N PHE A 9 -7.02 7.19 94.65
CA PHE A 9 -7.70 6.84 95.91
C PHE A 9 -7.87 8.09 96.77
N SER A 10 -9.02 8.22 97.44
CA SER A 10 -9.21 8.48 98.89
C SER A 10 -10.52 9.28 99.18
N PRO A 11 -11.02 9.38 100.43
CA PRO A 11 -11.42 8.27 101.31
C PRO A 11 -12.62 8.67 102.21
N GLU A 12 -13.86 8.77 101.75
CA GLU A 12 -14.97 9.15 102.65
C GLU A 12 -16.22 8.31 102.41
N LEU A 13 -16.26 7.15 103.08
CA LEU A 13 -17.52 6.53 103.50
C LEU A 13 -17.63 6.68 105.01
N ASP A 14 -18.27 7.78 105.39
CA ASP A 14 -18.87 7.99 106.69
C ASP A 14 -20.05 7.01 106.86
N ARG A 15 -20.10 6.34 108.02
CA ARG A 15 -21.12 5.37 108.43
C ARG A 15 -21.92 5.96 109.59
N SER A 16 -23.15 6.35 109.32
CA SER A 16 -24.23 6.60 110.30
C SER A 16 -25.53 6.68 109.46
N GLU A 17 -26.60 5.91 109.62
CA GLU A 17 -27.21 5.25 110.76
C GLU A 17 -28.27 4.25 110.23
N ILE A 18 -28.39 3.11 110.89
CA ILE A 18 -29.50 2.16 110.77
C ILE A 18 -30.43 2.38 111.97
N PHE A 19 -31.71 2.64 111.67
CA PHE A 19 -32.94 2.27 112.38
C PHE A 19 -32.94 2.12 113.92
N SER A 20 -33.74 2.97 114.58
CA SER A 20 -34.38 2.74 115.88
C SER A 20 -35.87 2.37 115.70
N GLY A 21 -36.35 1.36 116.44
CA GLY A 21 -37.69 0.78 116.31
C GLY A 21 -38.79 1.31 117.25
N SER A 22 -39.87 0.54 117.34
CA SER A 22 -40.88 0.42 118.41
C SER A 22 -41.72 -0.85 118.10
N GLN A 23 -42.41 -1.58 118.96
CA GLN A 23 -42.63 -1.67 120.41
C GLN A 23 -43.50 -2.93 120.59
N SER A 24 -43.31 -3.78 121.61
CA SER A 24 -44.39 -4.63 122.14
C SER A 24 -44.04 -5.23 123.51
N ASP A 25 -44.63 -4.65 124.55
CA ASP A 25 -44.85 -5.17 125.92
C ASP A 25 -46.37 -5.41 126.02
N ASP A 26 -46.96 -6.32 126.79
CA ASP A 26 -46.52 -7.41 127.67
C ASP A 26 -47.80 -8.21 128.01
N MET A 27 -47.69 -9.48 128.41
CA MET A 27 -48.81 -10.30 128.90
C MET A 27 -48.73 -10.50 130.42
N GLU A 28 -49.86 -10.33 131.09
CA GLU A 28 -50.08 -10.49 132.54
C GLU A 28 -50.62 -11.92 132.89
N PRO A 29 -50.90 -12.25 134.17
CA PRO A 29 -50.10 -12.86 135.27
C PRO A 29 -50.53 -14.35 135.49
N PRO A 30 -50.53 -15.05 136.68
CA PRO A 30 -50.10 -14.73 138.06
C PRO A 30 -49.41 -15.84 138.90
N ALA A 31 -49.05 -15.44 140.14
CA ALA A 31 -49.17 -16.13 141.44
C ALA A 31 -47.97 -16.82 142.13
N VAL A 32 -47.45 -16.11 143.15
CA VAL A 32 -47.17 -16.52 144.57
C VAL A 32 -46.10 -17.59 144.84
N SER A 33 -44.96 -17.21 145.46
CA SER A 33 -44.65 -17.44 146.91
C SER A 33 -43.14 -17.41 147.27
N VAL A 34 -42.81 -16.63 148.33
CA VAL A 34 -41.66 -16.67 149.28
C VAL A 34 -40.24 -16.20 148.87
N VAL A 35 -40.01 -14.89 149.09
CA VAL A 35 -38.88 -14.12 149.67
C VAL A 35 -37.59 -14.86 150.14
N PRO A 36 -36.39 -14.25 150.01
CA PRO A 36 -35.89 -13.37 151.07
C PRO A 36 -35.50 -11.94 150.61
N SER A 37 -35.83 -11.00 151.49
CA SER A 37 -35.46 -9.58 151.67
C SER A 37 -33.99 -9.24 151.35
N SER A 38 -33.51 -8.02 151.10
CA SER A 38 -34.03 -6.66 150.85
C SER A 38 -32.77 -5.77 150.71
N VAL A 39 -32.60 -4.97 149.67
CA VAL A 39 -31.87 -3.69 149.76
C VAL A 39 -32.79 -2.63 149.20
N SER A 40 -33.18 -1.74 150.09
CA SER A 40 -34.21 -0.72 149.94
C SER A 40 -33.71 0.50 149.18
N GLY A 41 -34.53 0.99 148.25
CA GLY A 41 -34.66 2.41 147.94
C GLY A 41 -33.75 2.97 146.84
N ASP A 42 -34.37 3.13 145.66
CA ASP A 42 -34.28 4.31 144.79
C ASP A 42 -32.88 4.85 144.39
N SER A 43 -32.46 4.57 143.15
CA SER A 43 -32.17 5.62 142.16
C SER A 43 -31.64 5.00 140.86
N SER A 44 -32.45 5.01 139.80
CA SER A 44 -32.06 5.08 138.36
C SER A 44 -31.06 4.03 137.82
N PRO A 45 -30.91 3.86 136.48
CA PRO A 45 -29.81 3.08 135.93
C PRO A 45 -28.49 3.71 136.38
N ILE A 46 -27.77 3.02 137.26
CA ILE A 46 -26.45 3.44 137.74
C ILE A 46 -25.53 3.55 136.53
N ALA A 47 -24.99 4.75 136.33
CA ALA A 47 -23.88 4.98 135.42
C ALA A 47 -22.75 4.00 135.79
N ILE A 48 -22.37 3.14 134.84
CA ILE A 48 -21.29 2.19 134.98
C ILE A 48 -20.00 2.98 135.21
N ALA A 49 -19.61 3.09 136.48
CA ALA A 49 -18.34 3.66 136.89
C ALA A 49 -17.22 2.63 136.61
N SER A 50 -16.09 3.12 136.12
CA SER A 50 -14.87 2.35 135.84
C SER A 50 -14.54 1.35 136.96
N GLY A 51 -14.76 0.06 136.71
CA GLY A 51 -14.37 -1.02 137.61
C GLY A 51 -15.43 -2.10 137.88
N GLU A 52 -16.69 -1.89 137.49
CA GLU A 52 -17.70 -2.95 137.55
C GLU A 52 -17.68 -3.82 136.28
N LEU A 53 -17.49 -5.12 136.46
CA LEU A 53 -17.50 -6.10 135.38
C LEU A 53 -18.92 -6.18 134.79
N ALA A 54 -19.06 -5.91 133.48
CA ALA A 54 -20.31 -6.09 132.75
C ALA A 54 -20.82 -7.52 132.90
N SER A 55 -22.12 -7.69 133.18
CA SER A 55 -22.71 -9.01 133.43
C SER A 55 -22.46 -9.93 132.23
N ILE A 56 -21.70 -11.01 132.45
CA ILE A 56 -21.50 -12.04 131.45
C ILE A 56 -22.77 -12.88 131.43
N ILE A 57 -23.43 -12.95 130.28
CA ILE A 57 -24.58 -13.84 130.06
C ILE A 57 -24.06 -15.05 129.29
N PHE A 58 -24.15 -16.24 129.90
CA PHE A 58 -23.67 -17.47 129.29
C PHE A 58 -24.53 -18.67 129.65
N THR A 59 -24.50 -19.68 128.77
CA THR A 59 -24.99 -21.03 129.04
C THR A 59 -24.09 -22.02 128.32
N GLY A 60 -23.68 -23.09 128.98
CA GLY A 60 -22.83 -24.15 128.43
C GLY A 60 -21.36 -23.75 128.12
N LYS A 61 -21.02 -22.46 128.08
CA LYS A 61 -19.64 -21.98 127.85
C LYS A 61 -19.08 -21.24 129.07
N GLU A 62 -18.04 -21.82 129.68
CA GLU A 62 -17.39 -21.27 130.88
C GLU A 62 -16.28 -20.25 130.61
N THR A 63 -15.77 -20.19 129.38
CA THR A 63 -14.81 -19.19 128.88
C THR A 63 -15.18 -18.80 127.45
N PHE A 64 -14.67 -17.68 126.92
CA PHE A 64 -14.85 -17.35 125.50
C PHE A 64 -14.10 -18.33 124.58
N ASP A 65 -13.04 -18.96 125.08
CA ASP A 65 -12.33 -20.04 124.38
C ASP A 65 -12.96 -21.43 124.60
N SER A 66 -14.12 -21.51 125.27
CA SER A 66 -14.78 -22.79 125.56
C SER A 66 -15.27 -23.46 124.28
N THR A 67 -14.86 -24.71 124.09
CA THR A 67 -15.22 -25.56 122.95
C THR A 67 -16.55 -26.31 123.12
N GLU A 68 -17.21 -26.17 124.27
CA GLU A 68 -18.47 -26.85 124.59
C GLU A 68 -19.67 -26.15 123.94
N ALA A 69 -20.76 -26.87 123.71
CA ALA A 69 -21.96 -26.30 123.11
C ALA A 69 -22.64 -25.29 124.03
N GLY A 70 -22.89 -24.09 123.52
CA GLY A 70 -23.55 -23.06 124.30
C GLY A 70 -23.41 -21.68 123.68
N TYR A 71 -23.72 -20.65 124.46
CA TYR A 71 -23.37 -19.28 124.08
C TYR A 71 -22.78 -18.52 125.25
N ARG A 72 -21.94 -17.55 124.92
CA ARG A 72 -21.40 -16.58 125.87
C ARG A 72 -21.37 -15.21 125.23
N MET A 73 -21.90 -14.24 125.94
CA MET A 73 -21.95 -12.85 125.55
C MET A 73 -21.43 -11.98 126.69
N GLY A 74 -20.47 -11.12 126.39
CA GLY A 74 -19.88 -10.23 127.37
C GLY A 74 -18.48 -9.78 126.99
N ILE A 75 -17.82 -9.06 127.89
CA ILE A 75 -16.44 -8.65 127.70
C ILE A 75 -15.54 -9.84 128.06
N ASP A 76 -14.78 -10.34 127.09
CA ASP A 76 -13.73 -11.31 127.34
C ASP A 76 -12.65 -10.64 128.19
N GLN A 77 -12.42 -11.20 129.37
CA GLN A 77 -11.51 -10.61 130.34
C GLN A 77 -10.05 -10.75 129.93
N SER A 78 -9.76 -11.65 128.98
CA SER A 78 -8.39 -11.85 128.48
C SER A 78 -7.91 -10.66 127.63
N ASP A 79 -8.82 -10.02 126.89
CA ASP A 79 -8.49 -8.97 125.93
C ASP A 79 -9.34 -7.69 126.06
N GLY A 80 -10.35 -7.69 126.94
CA GLY A 80 -11.22 -6.54 127.19
C GLY A 80 -12.23 -6.29 126.08
N ILE A 81 -12.46 -7.25 125.18
CA ILE A 81 -13.32 -7.08 124.01
C ILE A 81 -14.70 -7.68 124.29
N TYR A 82 -15.76 -6.96 123.91
CA TYR A 82 -17.07 -7.58 123.86
C TYR A 82 -17.11 -8.65 122.77
N LYS A 83 -17.27 -9.90 123.21
CA LYS A 83 -17.44 -11.06 122.35
C LYS A 83 -18.85 -11.59 122.50
N TRP A 84 -19.41 -12.04 121.38
CA TRP A 84 -20.57 -12.92 121.40
C TRP A 84 -20.25 -14.18 120.62
N ILE A 85 -20.10 -15.28 121.34
CA ILE A 85 -19.78 -16.59 120.77
C ILE A 85 -20.95 -17.52 121.01
N ILE A 86 -21.45 -18.14 119.95
CA ILE A 86 -22.54 -19.12 119.99
C ILE A 86 -22.07 -20.36 119.25
N GLY A 87 -22.33 -21.54 119.80
CA GLY A 87 -22.05 -22.83 119.16
C GLY A 87 -21.07 -23.69 119.94
N ASP A 88 -20.34 -24.56 119.28
CA ASP A 88 -19.36 -25.51 119.86
C ASP A 88 -18.03 -25.50 119.07
N SER A 89 -17.15 -26.46 119.35
CA SER A 89 -15.87 -26.61 118.62
C SER A 89 -15.99 -26.96 117.13
N THR A 90 -17.17 -27.39 116.68
CA THR A 90 -17.41 -27.81 115.29
C THR A 90 -18.24 -26.83 114.48
N SER A 91 -19.06 -26.00 115.12
CA SER A 91 -19.86 -24.95 114.48
C SER A 91 -20.02 -23.77 115.44
N SER A 92 -19.43 -22.63 115.11
CA SER A 92 -19.56 -21.42 115.93
C SER A 92 -19.79 -20.15 115.11
N ILE A 93 -20.57 -19.24 115.69
CA ILE A 93 -20.64 -17.83 115.30
C ILE A 93 -19.84 -17.08 116.35
N ASP A 94 -18.70 -16.53 115.94
CA ASP A 94 -17.86 -15.70 116.78
C ASP A 94 -17.90 -14.26 116.29
N TRP A 95 -18.39 -13.38 117.16
CA TRP A 95 -18.35 -11.95 116.94
C TRP A 95 -17.47 -11.30 118.00
N ALA A 96 -16.17 -11.20 117.70
CA ALA A 96 -15.19 -10.50 118.50
C ALA A 96 -14.98 -9.07 117.99
N VAL A 97 -15.37 -8.06 118.77
CA VAL A 97 -15.30 -6.65 118.36
C VAL A 97 -13.96 -6.03 118.76
N THR A 98 -12.85 -6.42 118.14
CA THR A 98 -11.59 -5.66 118.30
C THR A 98 -11.54 -4.44 117.37
N THR A 99 -12.11 -4.58 116.18
CA THR A 99 -12.46 -3.50 115.22
C THR A 99 -13.35 -4.13 114.15
N ALA A 100 -14.64 -3.79 114.11
CA ALA A 100 -15.65 -4.48 113.31
C ALA A 100 -15.43 -4.37 111.79
N ALA A 101 -14.99 -5.47 111.14
CA ALA A 101 -15.15 -5.65 109.70
C ALA A 101 -15.37 -7.11 109.25
N THR A 102 -15.22 -8.11 110.13
CA THR A 102 -15.33 -9.53 109.73
C THR A 102 -16.20 -10.31 110.73
N LEU A 103 -17.29 -10.90 110.24
CA LEU A 103 -18.04 -11.95 110.92
C LEU A 103 -17.39 -13.28 110.52
N THR A 104 -16.70 -13.94 111.45
CA THR A 104 -16.05 -15.22 111.17
C THR A 104 -16.98 -16.34 111.61
N ILE A 105 -17.50 -17.10 110.64
CA ILE A 105 -18.28 -18.33 110.89
C ILE A 105 -17.32 -19.50 110.66
N THR A 106 -16.98 -20.26 111.70
CA THR A 106 -16.02 -21.37 111.62
C THR A 106 -16.69 -22.69 111.96
N GLY A 107 -16.64 -23.63 111.00
CA GLY A 107 -17.09 -25.01 111.15
C GLY A 107 -16.77 -25.82 109.89
N ALA A 108 -16.34 -27.07 110.07
CA ALA A 108 -15.93 -27.96 108.98
C ALA A 108 -17.15 -28.35 108.13
N GLY A 109 -17.37 -27.59 107.05
CA GLY A 109 -18.45 -27.81 106.09
C GLY A 109 -19.53 -26.75 106.16
N LEU A 110 -19.25 -25.53 105.67
CA LEU A 110 -20.28 -24.80 104.93
C LEU A 110 -20.58 -25.62 103.66
N VAL A 111 -21.43 -26.64 103.80
CA VAL A 111 -21.91 -27.45 102.69
C VAL A 111 -22.87 -26.54 101.91
N SER A 112 -22.34 -25.90 100.86
CA SER A 112 -23.00 -24.93 99.98
C SER A 112 -23.50 -23.64 100.67
N PRO A 113 -22.63 -22.66 101.00
CA PRO A 113 -23.12 -21.32 101.31
C PRO A 113 -23.64 -20.70 100.02
N THR A 114 -24.92 -20.87 99.79
CA THR A 114 -25.63 -20.02 98.86
C THR A 114 -25.79 -18.66 99.51
N LEU A 115 -25.19 -17.64 98.91
CA LEU A 115 -25.57 -16.26 99.15
C LEU A 115 -26.62 -15.88 98.11
N SER A 116 -27.88 -15.79 98.50
CA SER A 116 -28.97 -15.43 97.60
C SER A 116 -29.89 -14.36 98.18
N TYR A 117 -30.46 -13.57 97.27
CA TYR A 117 -31.53 -12.63 97.55
C TYR A 117 -32.50 -12.68 96.36
N GLY A 118 -33.77 -12.94 96.64
CA GLY A 118 -34.86 -13.01 95.65
C GLY A 118 -34.83 -14.24 94.73
N LYS A 119 -33.64 -14.74 94.37
CA LYS A 119 -33.43 -15.97 93.58
C LYS A 119 -33.45 -17.22 94.48
N THR A 120 -34.07 -18.28 93.99
CA THR A 120 -34.22 -19.58 94.69
C THR A 120 -33.26 -20.67 94.21
N SER A 121 -32.60 -20.47 93.07
CA SER A 121 -31.51 -21.31 92.56
C SER A 121 -30.70 -20.59 91.47
N LEU A 122 -29.57 -21.15 91.02
CA LEU A 122 -28.86 -20.67 89.83
C LEU A 122 -29.71 -20.74 88.54
N ALA A 123 -30.73 -21.61 88.52
CA ALA A 123 -31.66 -21.77 87.42
C ALA A 123 -32.91 -20.86 87.55
N ASP A 124 -33.02 -20.08 88.62
CA ASP A 124 -34.18 -19.21 88.84
C ASP A 124 -34.14 -18.01 87.90
N SER A 125 -34.83 -18.15 86.77
CA SER A 125 -35.09 -17.07 85.82
C SER A 125 -36.35 -16.28 86.13
N THR A 126 -37.13 -16.62 87.17
CA THR A 126 -38.44 -16.01 87.42
C THR A 126 -38.35 -14.81 88.35
N ASN A 127 -37.47 -14.87 89.34
CA ASN A 127 -37.32 -13.82 90.34
C ASN A 127 -36.14 -12.88 90.02
N ALA A 128 -36.19 -11.64 90.48
CA ALA A 128 -35.03 -10.74 90.41
C ALA A 128 -34.12 -10.93 91.64
N GLY A 129 -32.83 -10.64 91.49
CA GLY A 129 -31.88 -10.62 92.59
C GLY A 129 -30.57 -11.32 92.26
N TYR A 130 -29.96 -11.98 93.25
CA TYR A 130 -28.70 -12.70 93.07
C TYR A 130 -28.69 -14.09 93.69
N TRP A 131 -27.86 -14.97 93.13
CA TRP A 131 -27.52 -16.29 93.61
C TRP A 131 -26.03 -16.53 93.42
N ILE A 132 -25.31 -16.80 94.50
CA ILE A 132 -23.89 -17.12 94.49
C ILE A 132 -23.73 -18.42 95.25
N SER A 133 -23.34 -19.49 94.56
CA SER A 133 -23.05 -20.81 95.15
C SER A 133 -21.85 -21.45 94.46
N SER A 134 -21.51 -22.68 94.85
CA SER A 134 -20.57 -23.53 94.12
C SER A 134 -20.97 -23.80 92.67
N ASP A 135 -22.26 -23.65 92.34
CA ASP A 135 -22.78 -23.93 90.99
C ASP A 135 -22.54 -22.74 90.04
N GLY A 136 -22.37 -21.53 90.59
CA GLY A 136 -22.17 -20.33 89.79
C GLY A 136 -22.57 -19.02 90.47
N VAL A 137 -22.52 -17.95 89.67
CA VAL A 137 -22.98 -16.61 90.02
C VAL A 137 -24.10 -16.24 89.08
N TYR A 138 -25.26 -15.86 89.59
CA TYR A 138 -26.32 -15.26 88.80
C TYR A 138 -26.80 -13.98 89.47
N ILE A 139 -26.65 -12.84 88.81
CA ILE A 139 -27.21 -11.55 89.18
C ILE A 139 -28.10 -11.08 88.03
N GLY A 140 -29.39 -10.85 88.27
CA GLY A 140 -30.26 -10.40 87.18
C GLY A 140 -31.68 -10.09 87.58
N ALA A 141 -32.40 -9.50 86.62
CA ALA A 141 -33.82 -9.21 86.71
C ALA A 141 -34.68 -10.49 86.59
N ALA A 142 -35.98 -10.35 86.87
CA ALA A 142 -36.96 -11.37 86.56
C ALA A 142 -37.04 -11.63 85.04
N ALA A 143 -37.39 -12.86 84.68
CA ALA A 143 -37.47 -13.38 83.29
C ALA A 143 -36.17 -13.29 82.48
N ASP A 144 -34.99 -13.23 83.13
CA ASP A 144 -33.67 -13.09 82.48
C ASP A 144 -33.56 -11.86 81.55
N ALA A 145 -34.41 -10.83 81.73
CA ALA A 145 -34.46 -9.68 80.83
C ALA A 145 -33.16 -8.86 80.81
N THR A 146 -32.44 -8.83 81.93
CA THR A 146 -31.05 -8.39 82.04
C THR A 146 -30.35 -9.25 83.08
N ALA A 147 -29.23 -9.86 82.71
CA ALA A 147 -28.59 -10.87 83.55
C ALA A 147 -27.08 -10.88 83.32
N PHE A 148 -26.36 -11.07 84.42
CA PHE A 148 -25.00 -11.55 84.45
C PHE A 148 -25.04 -12.94 85.09
N LYS A 149 -24.74 -13.98 84.32
CA LYS A 149 -24.80 -15.36 84.79
C LYS A 149 -23.54 -16.10 84.38
N TYR A 150 -22.84 -16.63 85.36
CA TYR A 150 -21.72 -17.53 85.19
C TYR A 150 -22.05 -18.89 85.79
N THR A 151 -22.04 -19.94 84.97
CA THR A 151 -22.31 -21.31 85.41
C THR A 151 -21.00 -22.08 85.47
N VAL A 152 -20.58 -22.50 86.67
CA VAL A 152 -19.26 -23.12 86.90
C VAL A 152 -19.16 -24.46 86.18
N ALA A 153 -20.20 -25.30 86.26
CA ALA A 153 -20.19 -26.63 85.65
C ALA A 153 -20.00 -26.62 84.12
N GLY A 154 -20.41 -25.54 83.45
CA GLY A 154 -20.28 -25.38 82.00
C GLY A 154 -19.22 -24.37 81.55
N GLY A 155 -18.56 -23.67 82.49
CA GLY A 155 -17.68 -22.53 82.18
C GLY A 155 -18.37 -21.42 81.38
N THR A 156 -19.70 -21.38 81.40
CA THR A 156 -20.50 -20.53 80.50
C THR A 156 -20.72 -19.17 81.14
N PHE A 157 -20.42 -18.12 80.38
CA PHE A 157 -20.67 -16.74 80.74
C PHE A 157 -21.79 -16.17 79.88
N ASP A 158 -22.98 -16.04 80.46
CA ASP A 158 -24.14 -15.44 79.82
C ASP A 158 -24.31 -14.01 80.31
N PHE A 159 -24.19 -13.05 79.40
CA PHE A 159 -24.53 -11.66 79.68
C PHE A 159 -25.66 -11.20 78.77
N ILE A 160 -26.84 -11.01 79.37
CA ILE A 160 -28.06 -10.56 78.70
C ILE A 160 -28.24 -9.09 79.05
N GLY A 161 -28.15 -8.21 78.05
CA GLY A 161 -28.23 -6.78 78.26
C GLY A 161 -27.49 -6.00 77.18
N THR A 162 -26.80 -4.93 77.57
CA THR A 162 -25.99 -4.12 76.65
C THR A 162 -24.53 -4.07 77.08
N VAL A 163 -23.61 -4.16 76.11
CA VAL A 163 -22.18 -3.89 76.30
C VAL A 163 -21.86 -2.61 75.55
N SER A 164 -21.51 -1.54 76.28
CA SER A 164 -21.29 -0.20 75.71
C SER A 164 -22.46 0.25 74.80
N SER A 165 -23.69 0.16 75.32
CA SER A 165 -24.95 0.51 74.64
C SER A 165 -25.37 -0.37 73.45
N ARG A 166 -24.69 -1.49 73.22
CA ARG A 166 -25.04 -2.44 72.14
C ARG A 166 -25.64 -3.70 72.74
N SER A 167 -26.81 -4.12 72.25
CA SER A 167 -27.45 -5.38 72.69
C SER A 167 -26.48 -6.56 72.51
N THR A 168 -26.37 -7.42 73.52
CA THR A 168 -25.52 -8.62 73.42
C THR A 168 -26.02 -9.64 72.42
N ALA A 169 -27.32 -9.62 72.08
CA ALA A 169 -27.83 -10.37 70.94
C ALA A 169 -27.24 -9.89 69.60
N THR A 170 -26.98 -8.59 69.47
CA THR A 170 -26.33 -8.02 68.27
C THR A 170 -24.84 -8.39 68.21
N LEU A 171 -24.16 -8.43 69.36
CA LEU A 171 -22.76 -8.89 69.44
C LEU A 171 -22.65 -10.40 69.16
N ALA A 172 -23.58 -11.21 69.68
CA ALA A 172 -23.66 -12.64 69.43
C ALA A 172 -23.98 -12.97 67.96
N ALA A 173 -24.78 -12.14 67.28
CA ALA A 173 -24.98 -12.28 65.83
C ALA A 173 -23.76 -11.85 65.00
N ALA A 174 -22.80 -11.13 65.60
CA ALA A 174 -21.61 -10.66 64.91
C ALA A 174 -20.43 -11.64 65.01
N ILE A 175 -20.50 -12.66 65.85
CA ILE A 175 -19.44 -13.64 66.10
C ILE A 175 -20.04 -15.03 65.93
N ASP A 176 -19.46 -15.89 65.11
CA ASP A 176 -19.97 -17.26 64.94
C ASP A 176 -19.60 -18.17 66.13
N ALA A 177 -20.12 -19.41 66.11
CA ALA A 177 -19.91 -20.38 67.19
C ALA A 177 -18.42 -20.79 67.38
N SER A 178 -17.53 -20.40 66.46
CA SER A 178 -16.09 -20.65 66.53
C SER A 178 -15.28 -19.43 67.02
N GLY A 179 -15.92 -18.26 67.19
CA GLY A 179 -15.29 -17.05 67.69
C GLY A 179 -14.86 -16.05 66.61
N ASP A 180 -15.23 -16.26 65.35
CA ASP A 180 -14.85 -15.41 64.22
C ASP A 180 -15.88 -14.31 63.93
N LEU A 181 -15.41 -13.12 63.57
CA LEU A 181 -16.26 -11.95 63.28
C LEU A 181 -16.88 -12.04 61.87
N VAL A 182 -18.21 -12.14 61.80
CA VAL A 182 -19.10 -12.07 60.60
C VAL A 182 -18.58 -12.70 59.30
N THR A 183 -18.60 -14.04 59.29
CA THR A 183 -18.56 -14.93 58.12
C THR A 183 -19.60 -14.55 57.05
N ASP A 184 -20.77 -14.03 57.41
CA ASP A 184 -21.88 -13.79 56.45
C ASP A 184 -21.76 -12.56 55.55
N VAL A 185 -20.99 -11.53 55.92
CA VAL A 185 -20.82 -10.33 55.08
C VAL A 185 -19.59 -10.44 54.18
N ILE A 186 -18.56 -11.16 54.63
CA ILE A 186 -17.31 -11.38 53.90
C ILE A 186 -17.44 -12.60 52.97
N ASN A 187 -17.98 -13.73 53.42
CA ASN A 187 -18.09 -14.93 52.56
C ASN A 187 -19.28 -14.86 51.58
N ALA A 188 -20.36 -14.13 51.88
CA ALA A 188 -21.43 -13.91 50.90
C ALA A 188 -21.02 -12.97 49.75
N ARG A 189 -19.87 -12.28 49.85
CA ARG A 189 -19.41 -11.32 48.82
C ARG A 189 -17.99 -11.56 48.31
N ILE A 190 -17.16 -12.32 49.02
CA ILE A 190 -15.73 -12.54 48.76
C ILE A 190 -15.32 -13.98 49.16
N ASP A 191 -16.06 -15.00 48.72
CA ASP A 191 -15.62 -16.40 48.88
C ASP A 191 -14.48 -16.71 47.89
N SER A 192 -13.25 -16.66 48.41
CA SER A 192 -12.02 -16.95 47.66
C SER A 192 -11.75 -18.44 47.44
N GLU A 193 -12.43 -19.32 48.18
CA GLU A 193 -12.18 -20.77 48.17
C GLU A 193 -13.03 -21.47 47.10
N SER A 194 -14.28 -21.05 46.91
CA SER A 194 -15.12 -21.51 45.78
C SER A 194 -14.85 -20.79 44.45
N LYS A 195 -13.96 -19.78 44.44
CA LYS A 195 -13.67 -18.90 43.28
C LYS A 195 -14.90 -18.21 42.69
N LYS A 196 -15.97 -18.03 43.47
CA LYS A 196 -17.29 -17.55 43.01
C LYS A 196 -17.49 -16.04 43.03
N LEU A 197 -16.43 -15.25 43.13
CA LEU A 197 -16.48 -13.77 43.12
C LEU A 197 -17.35 -13.18 41.99
N LEU A 198 -17.50 -13.88 40.85
CA LEU A 198 -18.30 -13.43 39.70
C LEU A 198 -19.08 -14.56 39.00
N SER A 199 -19.19 -15.77 39.56
CA SER A 199 -19.76 -16.92 38.82
C SER A 199 -21.23 -16.71 38.43
N ASP A 200 -21.98 -16.02 39.29
CA ASP A 200 -23.40 -15.73 39.10
C ASP A 200 -23.62 -14.25 38.73
N PHE A 201 -22.52 -13.51 38.51
CA PHE A 201 -22.58 -12.10 38.14
C PHE A 201 -22.97 -11.96 36.67
N ASN A 202 -24.16 -11.40 36.43
CA ASN A 202 -24.66 -11.03 35.13
C ASN A 202 -24.73 -9.50 35.06
N PHE A 203 -24.28 -8.89 33.96
CA PHE A 203 -24.35 -7.44 33.73
C PHE A 203 -25.79 -6.91 33.57
N GLY A 204 -26.80 -7.78 33.59
CA GLY A 204 -28.21 -7.44 33.44
C GLY A 204 -28.68 -7.49 31.99
N THR A 205 -29.99 -7.60 31.78
CA THR A 205 -30.62 -7.72 30.44
C THR A 205 -31.21 -6.42 29.92
N ASP A 206 -31.33 -5.40 30.77
CA ASP A 206 -32.21 -4.24 30.50
C ASP A 206 -31.42 -2.95 30.24
N ASP A 207 -30.23 -2.81 30.83
CA ASP A 207 -29.35 -1.66 30.64
C ASP A 207 -27.88 -2.07 30.57
N TYR A 208 -26.99 -1.10 30.37
CA TYR A 208 -25.53 -1.23 30.31
C TYR A 208 -24.86 -0.71 31.59
N ALA A 209 -25.59 -0.63 32.72
CA ALA A 209 -25.09 -0.03 33.95
C ALA A 209 -24.11 -0.97 34.70
N GLY A 210 -24.27 -2.29 34.56
CA GLY A 210 -23.32 -3.27 35.07
C GLY A 210 -22.04 -3.29 34.23
N ALA A 211 -20.90 -2.96 34.84
CA ALA A 211 -19.60 -3.02 34.18
C ALA A 211 -18.43 -3.26 35.13
N VAL A 212 -17.38 -3.90 34.63
CA VAL A 212 -16.02 -3.85 35.18
C VAL A 212 -15.25 -2.80 34.39
N LYS A 213 -14.73 -1.76 35.06
CA LYS A 213 -13.99 -0.70 34.38
C LYS A 213 -12.60 -0.49 34.98
N SER A 214 -11.69 -0.03 34.13
CA SER A 214 -10.42 0.57 34.50
C SER A 214 -10.35 2.00 33.96
N GLY A 215 -9.64 2.88 34.66
CA GLY A 215 -9.54 4.30 34.29
C GLY A 215 -10.82 5.10 34.56
N ASP A 216 -10.91 6.27 33.92
CA ASP A 216 -12.00 7.25 34.05
C ASP A 216 -13.03 7.14 32.91
N ILE A 217 -13.03 6.02 32.18
CA ILE A 217 -13.96 5.76 31.07
C ILE A 217 -15.43 5.98 31.50
N ALA A 218 -16.13 6.75 30.68
CA ALA A 218 -17.54 7.06 30.82
C ALA A 218 -18.31 6.51 29.61
N TRP A 219 -19.49 5.95 29.87
CA TRP A 219 -20.38 5.45 28.83
C TRP A 219 -21.83 5.78 29.20
N ASN A 220 -22.69 5.78 28.18
CA ASN A 220 -24.13 5.89 28.36
C ASN A 220 -24.67 4.54 28.85
N THR A 221 -25.24 4.50 30.05
CA THR A 221 -25.76 3.26 30.65
C THR A 221 -27.04 2.75 29.98
N THR A 222 -27.71 3.53 29.13
CA THR A 222 -28.88 3.08 28.36
C THR A 222 -28.49 2.50 27.00
N THR A 223 -27.46 3.06 26.34
CA THR A 223 -27.10 2.68 24.96
C THR A 223 -25.76 1.94 24.86
N GLY A 224 -24.95 1.96 25.91
CA GLY A 224 -23.61 1.36 25.93
C GLY A 224 -22.55 2.18 25.19
N ALA A 225 -22.89 3.32 24.61
CA ALA A 225 -21.95 4.16 23.86
C ALA A 225 -20.94 4.85 24.78
N ILE A 226 -19.65 4.88 24.41
CA ILE A 226 -18.63 5.65 25.13
C ILE A 226 -18.94 7.14 25.02
N THR A 227 -18.88 7.86 26.15
CA THR A 227 -19.21 9.29 26.26
C THR A 227 -18.05 10.14 26.77
N GLY A 228 -16.95 9.55 27.24
CA GLY A 228 -15.78 10.27 27.74
C GLY A 228 -14.72 9.38 28.39
N GLY A 229 -13.62 9.99 28.86
CA GLY A 229 -12.57 9.34 29.66
C GLY A 229 -11.70 8.34 28.89
N SER A 230 -10.77 7.69 29.59
CA SER A 230 -9.84 6.69 29.07
C SER A 230 -9.84 5.45 29.94
N GLY A 231 -9.61 4.29 29.33
CA GLY A 231 -9.52 3.01 30.02
C GLY A 231 -10.23 1.89 29.28
N VAL A 232 -10.67 0.87 30.02
CA VAL A 232 -11.35 -0.30 29.47
C VAL A 232 -12.62 -0.55 30.26
N VAL A 233 -13.72 -0.82 29.56
CA VAL A 233 -14.98 -1.26 30.15
C VAL A 233 -15.35 -2.65 29.61
N VAL A 234 -15.71 -3.55 30.51
CA VAL A 234 -16.32 -4.86 30.21
C VAL A 234 -17.73 -4.84 30.78
N TYR A 235 -18.71 -5.04 29.91
CA TYR A 235 -20.13 -4.87 30.23
C TYR A 235 -20.96 -5.72 29.26
N ARG A 236 -22.30 -5.70 29.33
CA ARG A 236 -23.14 -6.58 28.49
C ARG A 236 -22.92 -6.40 26.97
N GLY A 237 -22.47 -5.22 26.53
CA GLY A 237 -22.19 -4.94 25.13
C GLY A 237 -20.91 -5.60 24.63
N GLY A 238 -20.06 -6.07 25.54
CA GLY A 238 -18.77 -6.70 25.27
C GLY A 238 -17.63 -5.97 25.97
N ILE A 239 -16.51 -5.79 25.27
CA ILE A 239 -15.30 -5.15 25.79
C ILE A 239 -15.01 -3.92 24.94
N ILE A 240 -14.81 -2.77 25.57
CA ILE A 240 -14.40 -1.55 24.86
C ILE A 240 -13.23 -0.90 25.59
N GLY A 241 -12.12 -0.69 24.88
CA GLY A 241 -11.08 0.23 25.28
C GLY A 241 -11.32 1.61 24.67
N ALA A 242 -11.08 2.67 25.43
CA ALA A 242 -11.19 4.04 24.94
C ALA A 242 -10.03 4.93 25.42
N ALA A 243 -9.73 5.96 24.65
CA ALA A 243 -8.84 7.05 25.01
C ALA A 243 -9.54 8.39 24.73
N ALA A 244 -9.61 9.26 25.74
CA ALA A 244 -10.25 10.57 25.66
C ALA A 244 -11.68 10.53 25.06
N GLY A 245 -12.48 9.52 25.42
CA GLY A 245 -13.86 9.33 24.98
C GLY A 245 -14.03 8.67 23.63
N VAL A 246 -12.95 8.27 22.96
CA VAL A 246 -12.99 7.59 21.67
C VAL A 246 -12.64 6.12 21.84
N ALA A 247 -13.50 5.21 21.36
CA ALA A 247 -13.20 3.78 21.38
C ALA A 247 -11.95 3.47 20.54
N THR A 248 -10.94 2.87 21.15
CA THR A 248 -9.66 2.49 20.53
C THR A 248 -9.63 1.02 20.13
N PHE A 249 -10.37 0.18 20.85
CA PHE A 249 -10.71 -1.16 20.39
C PHE A 249 -12.07 -1.60 20.98
N SER A 250 -12.77 -2.50 20.32
CA SER A 250 -13.99 -3.11 20.84
C SER A 250 -14.11 -4.57 20.44
N ILE A 251 -14.82 -5.36 21.25
CA ILE A 251 -15.34 -6.68 20.90
C ILE A 251 -16.82 -6.65 21.25
N ASP A 252 -17.68 -6.79 20.25
CA ASP A 252 -19.13 -6.81 20.41
C ASP A 252 -19.59 -8.21 20.85
N ALA A 253 -20.30 -8.28 21.98
CA ALA A 253 -20.72 -9.56 22.56
C ALA A 253 -21.80 -10.28 21.75
N ALA A 254 -22.60 -9.57 20.95
CA ALA A 254 -23.70 -10.16 20.20
C ALA A 254 -23.24 -10.77 18.87
N THR A 255 -22.29 -10.12 18.20
CA THR A 255 -21.82 -10.47 16.86
C THR A 255 -20.42 -11.10 16.87
N GLY A 256 -19.65 -10.92 17.94
CA GLY A 256 -18.22 -11.27 17.99
C GLY A 256 -17.33 -10.34 17.18
N SER A 257 -17.88 -9.26 16.59
CA SER A 257 -17.12 -8.32 15.78
C SER A 257 -16.10 -7.58 16.62
N ALA A 258 -14.85 -7.54 16.16
CA ALA A 258 -13.78 -6.78 16.81
C ALA A 258 -13.36 -5.58 15.96
N THR A 259 -13.19 -4.42 16.58
CA THR A 259 -12.66 -3.21 15.93
C THR A 259 -11.39 -2.77 16.65
N PHE A 260 -10.36 -2.37 15.91
CA PHE A 260 -9.12 -1.80 16.46
C PHE A 260 -8.81 -0.52 15.69
N ALA A 261 -8.73 0.63 16.37
CA ALA A 261 -8.50 1.94 15.75
C ALA A 261 -7.01 2.31 15.65
N GLY A 262 -6.11 1.45 16.13
CA GLY A 262 -4.65 1.67 16.16
C GLY A 262 -3.85 0.68 15.31
N THR A 263 -2.52 0.74 15.44
CA THR A 263 -1.60 -0.22 14.79
C THR A 263 -1.81 -1.62 15.37
N LEU A 264 -2.11 -2.59 14.50
CA LEU A 264 -2.12 -4.01 14.84
C LEU A 264 -0.76 -4.62 14.50
N SER A 265 0.06 -4.92 15.52
CA SER A 265 1.33 -5.63 15.34
C SER A 265 1.09 -7.14 15.48
N ALA A 266 1.05 -7.84 14.34
CA ALA A 266 0.88 -9.29 14.29
C ALA A 266 2.11 -9.92 13.61
N PRO A 267 3.10 -10.44 14.37
CA PRO A 267 4.27 -11.10 13.79
C PRO A 267 3.90 -12.28 12.88
N THR A 268 2.80 -12.95 13.21
CA THR A 268 2.15 -14.00 12.41
C THR A 268 0.64 -13.97 12.63
N GLY A 269 -0.15 -14.34 11.63
CA GLY A 269 -1.60 -14.49 11.79
C GLY A 269 -2.31 -14.83 10.47
N THR A 270 -3.64 -14.92 10.51
CA THR A 270 -4.46 -15.06 9.30
C THR A 270 -5.56 -13.99 9.24
N ILE A 271 -5.84 -13.46 8.05
CA ILE A 271 -6.97 -12.54 7.78
C ILE A 271 -7.65 -13.04 6.51
N GLY A 272 -8.88 -13.55 6.60
CA GLY A 272 -9.71 -13.85 5.42
C GLY A 272 -9.06 -14.78 4.38
N GLY A 273 -8.26 -15.77 4.82
CA GLY A 273 -7.52 -16.68 3.92
C GLY A 273 -6.11 -16.21 3.54
N PHE A 274 -5.70 -15.03 3.99
CA PHE A 274 -4.33 -14.53 3.87
C PHE A 274 -3.54 -14.82 5.15
N THR A 275 -2.27 -15.21 5.00
CA THR A 275 -1.29 -15.30 6.08
C THR A 275 -0.52 -13.99 6.19
N ILE A 276 -0.43 -13.45 7.40
CA ILE A 276 0.46 -12.34 7.74
C ILE A 276 1.76 -12.95 8.25
N GLY A 277 2.88 -12.54 7.65
CA GLY A 277 4.22 -12.79 8.17
C GLY A 277 4.90 -11.46 8.53
N ALA A 278 6.13 -11.54 9.05
CA ALA A 278 6.90 -10.36 9.43
C ALA A 278 7.11 -9.37 8.26
N ASP A 279 7.20 -9.89 7.03
CA ASP A 279 7.51 -9.12 5.82
C ASP A 279 6.58 -9.42 4.64
N TYR A 280 5.42 -10.04 4.87
CA TYR A 280 4.45 -10.33 3.81
C TYR A 280 2.99 -10.40 4.28
N ILE A 281 2.08 -10.23 3.33
CA ILE A 281 0.68 -10.67 3.40
C ILE A 281 0.43 -11.50 2.15
N LYS A 282 0.14 -12.80 2.29
CA LYS A 282 0.03 -13.71 1.14
C LYS A 282 -1.13 -14.68 1.28
N ASP A 283 -1.66 -15.18 0.17
CA ASP A 283 -2.71 -16.19 0.21
C ASP A 283 -2.20 -17.53 0.79
N ALA A 284 -3.13 -18.38 1.20
CA ALA A 284 -2.78 -19.68 1.79
C ALA A 284 -1.97 -20.60 0.85
N ALA A 285 -2.10 -20.45 -0.47
CA ALA A 285 -1.37 -21.23 -1.46
C ALA A 285 -0.01 -20.63 -1.84
N ASP A 286 0.38 -19.50 -1.22
CA ASP A 286 1.62 -18.76 -1.52
C ASP A 286 1.69 -18.18 -2.94
N SER A 287 0.61 -18.22 -3.71
CA SER A 287 0.56 -17.86 -5.13
C SER A 287 0.40 -16.37 -5.42
N PHE A 288 0.09 -15.57 -4.40
CA PHE A 288 -0.24 -14.17 -4.49
C PHE A 288 0.06 -13.44 -3.18
N GLY A 289 0.53 -12.20 -3.25
CA GLY A 289 0.62 -11.37 -2.07
C GLY A 289 1.31 -10.03 -2.21
N LEU A 290 1.55 -9.43 -1.04
CA LEU A 290 2.30 -8.21 -0.80
C LEU A 290 3.55 -8.52 0.01
N ALA A 291 4.68 -7.90 -0.33
CA ALA A 291 5.95 -8.09 0.37
C ALA A 291 6.55 -6.74 0.79
N SER A 292 6.95 -6.65 2.06
CA SER A 292 7.60 -5.48 2.64
C SER A 292 9.10 -5.67 2.87
N THR A 293 9.69 -6.82 2.47
CA THR A 293 11.14 -7.02 2.50
C THR A 293 11.84 -5.87 1.75
N VAL A 294 12.83 -5.22 2.38
CA VAL A 294 13.57 -4.08 1.77
C VAL A 294 15.05 -4.42 1.69
N SER A 295 15.56 -4.51 0.46
CA SER A 295 16.96 -4.74 0.12
C SER A 295 17.43 -3.95 -1.12
N GLY A 296 16.51 -3.49 -2.00
CA GLY A 296 16.80 -2.60 -3.14
C GLY A 296 15.60 -2.36 -4.07
N GLY A 297 15.77 -1.47 -5.06
CA GLY A 297 14.68 -1.05 -5.98
C GLY A 297 14.07 -2.14 -6.86
N ASP A 298 14.75 -3.28 -7.00
CA ASP A 298 14.28 -4.44 -7.76
C ASP A 298 13.39 -5.38 -6.91
N ASP A 299 13.17 -5.08 -5.64
CA ASP A 299 12.33 -5.88 -4.75
C ASP A 299 10.87 -5.85 -5.18
N VAL A 300 10.26 -7.04 -5.22
CA VAL A 300 8.85 -7.19 -5.57
C VAL A 300 7.95 -6.79 -4.39
N ARG A 301 7.03 -5.84 -4.62
CA ARG A 301 6.04 -5.33 -3.65
C ARG A 301 4.68 -6.02 -3.76
N PHE A 302 4.31 -6.43 -4.96
CA PHE A 302 3.10 -7.16 -5.27
C PHE A 302 3.43 -8.26 -6.27
N TRP A 303 2.90 -9.47 -6.07
CA TRP A 303 3.06 -10.56 -7.04
C TRP A 303 1.79 -11.40 -7.17
N ALA A 304 1.66 -12.06 -8.32
CA ALA A 304 0.68 -13.10 -8.58
C ALA A 304 1.23 -14.14 -9.57
N GLY A 305 0.92 -15.41 -9.30
CA GLY A 305 1.22 -16.55 -10.18
C GLY A 305 2.51 -17.30 -9.86
N ASP A 306 3.15 -17.05 -8.71
CA ASP A 306 4.29 -17.82 -8.20
C ASP A 306 4.40 -17.68 -6.68
N THR A 307 5.27 -18.47 -6.05
CA THR A 307 5.50 -18.48 -4.60
C THR A 307 6.16 -17.18 -4.08
N PHE A 308 6.02 -16.85 -2.78
CA PHE A 308 6.77 -15.74 -2.17
C PHE A 308 8.28 -15.87 -2.38
N ALA A 309 8.84 -17.09 -2.33
CA ALA A 309 10.25 -17.36 -2.59
C ALA A 309 10.66 -17.05 -4.03
N ASN A 310 9.76 -17.27 -5.00
CA ASN A 310 10.00 -17.09 -6.43
C ASN A 310 9.34 -15.82 -7.00
N ARG A 311 8.89 -14.89 -6.17
CA ARG A 311 8.17 -13.68 -6.61
C ARG A 311 8.92 -12.84 -7.68
N ALA A 312 10.26 -12.93 -7.70
CA ALA A 312 11.09 -12.28 -8.72
C ALA A 312 10.83 -12.78 -10.15
N THR A 313 10.33 -14.01 -10.31
CA THR A 313 9.95 -14.62 -11.59
C THR A 313 8.44 -14.67 -11.81
N ALA A 314 7.63 -14.11 -10.90
CA ALA A 314 6.18 -14.20 -10.99
C ALA A 314 5.64 -13.59 -12.32
N PRO A 315 4.65 -14.23 -12.96
CA PRO A 315 4.04 -13.78 -14.22
C PRO A 315 3.47 -12.37 -14.16
N PHE A 316 2.93 -11.99 -13.00
CA PHE A 316 2.53 -10.61 -12.70
C PHE A 316 3.26 -10.14 -11.44
N ARG A 317 4.03 -9.05 -11.56
CA ARG A 317 4.73 -8.46 -10.41
C ARG A 317 4.95 -6.97 -10.57
N ILE A 318 5.03 -6.30 -9.43
CA ILE A 318 5.37 -4.87 -9.33
C ILE A 318 6.57 -4.74 -8.41
N THR A 319 7.65 -4.12 -8.88
CA THR A 319 8.83 -3.83 -8.07
C THR A 319 8.69 -2.53 -7.28
N GLU A 320 9.57 -2.30 -6.30
CA GLU A 320 9.65 -1.05 -5.55
C GLU A 320 9.92 0.16 -6.44
N ALA A 321 10.72 0.00 -7.51
CA ALA A 321 10.93 1.02 -8.53
C ALA A 321 9.68 1.31 -9.40
N GLY A 322 8.55 0.64 -9.16
CA GLY A 322 7.32 0.79 -9.93
C GLY A 322 7.32 0.04 -11.26
N THR A 323 8.29 -0.85 -11.50
CA THR A 323 8.31 -1.67 -12.72
C THR A 323 7.20 -2.70 -12.65
N ILE A 324 6.33 -2.72 -13.65
CA ILE A 324 5.27 -3.73 -13.80
C ILE A 324 5.75 -4.76 -14.82
N VAL A 325 5.74 -6.03 -14.44
CA VAL A 325 5.94 -7.14 -15.37
C VAL A 325 4.67 -7.96 -15.42
N ALA A 326 4.12 -8.14 -16.62
CA ALA A 326 2.94 -8.95 -16.90
C ALA A 326 3.19 -9.76 -18.16
N THR A 327 3.42 -11.07 -18.04
CA THR A 327 3.83 -11.92 -19.18
C THR A 327 2.72 -12.13 -20.22
N SER A 328 1.45 -11.96 -19.83
CA SER A 328 0.28 -12.15 -20.68
C SER A 328 -0.81 -11.12 -20.38
N ALA A 329 -0.48 -9.82 -20.46
CA ALA A 329 -1.45 -8.76 -20.21
C ALA A 329 -2.49 -8.65 -21.33
N VAL A 330 -3.78 -8.56 -20.95
CA VAL A 330 -4.89 -8.28 -21.86
C VAL A 330 -5.59 -7.01 -21.39
N VAL A 331 -5.64 -5.98 -22.23
CA VAL A 331 -6.29 -4.70 -21.95
C VAL A 331 -7.42 -4.49 -22.95
N ASN A 332 -8.65 -4.33 -22.46
CA ASN A 332 -9.85 -4.19 -23.29
C ASN A 332 -10.02 -5.32 -24.33
N GLY A 333 -9.69 -6.56 -23.96
CA GLY A 333 -9.75 -7.72 -24.85
C GLY A 333 -8.59 -7.83 -25.86
N SER A 334 -7.67 -6.86 -25.88
CA SER A 334 -6.47 -6.90 -26.72
C SER A 334 -5.26 -7.33 -25.90
N SER A 335 -4.50 -8.30 -26.38
CA SER A 335 -3.23 -8.65 -25.76
C SER A 335 -2.23 -7.51 -25.94
N ILE A 336 -1.53 -7.14 -24.85
CA ILE A 336 -0.29 -6.38 -24.95
C ILE A 336 0.78 -7.41 -25.29
N SER A 337 0.99 -7.63 -26.58
CA SER A 337 2.07 -8.46 -27.07
C SER A 337 3.35 -7.61 -27.12
N ASN A 338 4.47 -8.21 -26.73
CA ASN A 338 5.80 -7.61 -26.90
C ASN A 338 6.24 -7.70 -28.38
N ASN A 339 5.37 -7.27 -29.29
CA ASN A 339 5.70 -7.19 -30.70
C ASN A 339 6.66 -6.03 -30.86
N ASP A 340 7.93 -6.38 -31.06
CA ASP A 340 8.98 -5.41 -31.33
C ASP A 340 8.69 -4.76 -32.69
N ILE A 341 9.11 -3.51 -32.87
CA ILE A 341 8.92 -2.78 -34.11
C ILE A 341 9.69 -3.39 -35.30
N TYR A 342 10.63 -4.27 -34.97
CA TYR A 342 11.46 -5.01 -35.89
C TYR A 342 10.83 -6.33 -36.39
N GLY A 343 9.54 -6.54 -36.10
CA GLY A 343 8.79 -7.70 -36.58
C GLY A 343 8.76 -8.87 -35.60
N ASN A 344 7.99 -9.91 -35.96
CA ASN A 344 7.73 -11.07 -35.12
C ASN A 344 8.72 -12.24 -35.36
N GLY A 345 9.49 -12.21 -36.45
CA GLY A 345 10.43 -13.28 -36.81
C GLY A 345 9.80 -14.51 -37.48
N GLU A 346 8.60 -14.37 -38.08
CA GLU A 346 7.88 -15.51 -38.67
C GLU A 346 8.57 -16.14 -39.89
N ASP A 347 9.41 -15.40 -40.60
CA ASP A 347 10.18 -15.90 -41.76
C ASP A 347 11.48 -16.64 -41.36
N SER A 348 11.69 -16.91 -40.07
CA SER A 348 12.89 -17.60 -39.53
C SER A 348 14.19 -16.86 -39.87
N ASP A 349 15.37 -17.51 -39.76
CA ASP A 349 16.64 -16.90 -40.16
C ASP A 349 16.82 -16.99 -41.68
N GLY A 350 17.32 -15.90 -42.30
CA GLY A 350 17.54 -15.78 -43.73
C GLY A 350 19.01 -15.61 -44.10
N THR A 351 19.42 -16.16 -45.26
CA THR A 351 20.71 -15.87 -45.89
C THR A 351 20.51 -15.63 -47.38
N ILE A 352 20.90 -14.45 -47.85
CA ILE A 352 20.85 -14.05 -49.26
C ILE A 352 22.27 -14.19 -49.83
N THR A 353 22.46 -15.10 -50.78
CA THR A 353 23.76 -15.39 -51.41
C THR A 353 23.89 -14.89 -52.85
N GLY A 354 22.80 -14.39 -53.44
CA GLY A 354 22.75 -13.80 -54.77
C GLY A 354 21.57 -12.85 -54.92
N ASP A 355 21.42 -12.25 -56.09
CA ASP A 355 20.39 -11.25 -56.34
C ASP A 355 18.98 -11.81 -56.09
N THR A 356 18.25 -11.17 -55.18
CA THR A 356 16.94 -11.61 -54.70
C THR A 356 15.99 -10.42 -54.65
N SER A 357 14.76 -10.57 -55.16
CA SER A 357 13.69 -9.59 -54.98
C SER A 357 12.66 -10.11 -53.99
N LEU A 358 12.20 -9.26 -53.08
CA LEU A 358 11.08 -9.58 -52.21
C LEU A 358 9.77 -9.66 -53.02
N THR A 359 8.86 -10.52 -52.59
CA THR A 359 7.52 -10.68 -53.18
C THR A 359 6.39 -10.48 -52.16
N LYS A 360 6.76 -10.19 -50.91
CA LYS A 360 5.90 -9.89 -49.77
C LYS A 360 6.70 -9.14 -48.71
N ASP A 361 6.01 -8.51 -47.75
CA ASP A 361 6.65 -8.03 -46.52
C ASP A 361 7.27 -9.23 -45.79
N THR A 362 8.49 -9.06 -45.27
CA THR A 362 9.25 -10.13 -44.63
C THR A 362 9.62 -9.79 -43.20
N PHE A 363 9.60 -10.79 -42.32
CA PHE A 363 9.85 -10.66 -40.88
C PHE A 363 10.84 -11.75 -40.44
N TYR A 364 12.12 -11.54 -40.71
CA TYR A 364 13.18 -12.48 -40.33
C TYR A 364 13.50 -12.41 -38.83
N ASN A 365 14.00 -13.52 -38.27
CA ASN A 365 14.66 -13.52 -36.97
C ASN A 365 16.03 -12.85 -37.10
N ASP A 366 16.96 -13.47 -37.82
CA ASP A 366 18.21 -12.85 -38.29
C ASP A 366 18.27 -12.89 -39.83
N LEU A 367 18.95 -11.91 -40.46
CA LEU A 367 19.16 -11.88 -41.92
C LEU A 367 20.62 -11.54 -42.25
N SER A 368 21.26 -12.38 -43.07
CA SER A 368 22.60 -12.11 -43.61
C SER A 368 22.56 -11.95 -45.13
N ILE A 369 23.13 -10.85 -45.63
CA ILE A 369 23.28 -10.58 -47.07
C ILE A 369 24.76 -10.70 -47.44
N SER A 370 25.07 -11.78 -48.13
CA SER A 370 26.43 -12.21 -48.45
C SER A 370 27.12 -11.24 -49.40
N ASN A 371 28.45 -11.21 -49.37
CA ASN A 371 29.29 -10.41 -50.27
C ASN A 371 28.79 -10.42 -51.73
N ASN A 372 28.62 -9.23 -52.31
CA ASN A 372 28.17 -9.00 -53.69
C ASN A 372 26.73 -9.43 -54.02
N ALA A 373 25.90 -9.79 -53.04
CA ALA A 373 24.48 -10.04 -53.28
C ALA A 373 23.64 -8.75 -53.21
N THR A 374 22.61 -8.64 -54.06
CA THR A 374 21.62 -7.57 -53.99
C THR A 374 20.28 -8.08 -53.47
N LEU A 375 19.79 -7.52 -52.37
CA LEU A 375 18.39 -7.68 -51.96
C LEU A 375 17.58 -6.49 -52.48
N THR A 376 16.70 -6.73 -53.45
CA THR A 376 15.76 -5.72 -53.95
C THR A 376 14.48 -5.80 -53.13
N THR A 377 14.09 -4.71 -52.46
CA THR A 377 12.89 -4.72 -51.63
C THR A 377 11.60 -4.71 -52.44
N ASP A 378 11.65 -4.26 -53.70
CA ASP A 378 10.55 -4.26 -54.68
C ASP A 378 9.21 -3.71 -54.14
N GLY A 379 9.30 -2.76 -53.22
CA GLY A 379 8.14 -2.14 -52.58
C GLY A 379 7.55 -2.93 -51.43
N TYR A 380 8.29 -3.87 -50.87
CA TYR A 380 7.94 -4.58 -49.64
C TYR A 380 8.77 -4.09 -48.44
N ARG A 381 8.19 -4.23 -47.25
CA ARG A 381 8.84 -3.91 -45.98
C ARG A 381 9.77 -5.04 -45.57
N LEU A 382 10.90 -4.67 -44.97
CA LEU A 382 11.89 -5.60 -44.47
C LEU A 382 12.07 -5.43 -42.95
N PHE A 383 11.65 -6.45 -42.20
CA PHE A 383 11.72 -6.50 -40.73
C PHE A 383 12.69 -7.61 -40.28
N ILE A 384 13.54 -7.30 -39.31
CA ILE A 384 14.50 -8.23 -38.72
C ILE A 384 14.49 -8.11 -37.19
N LYS A 385 13.89 -9.08 -36.50
CA LYS A 385 13.72 -9.08 -35.04
C LYS A 385 15.06 -9.03 -34.28
N GLY A 386 16.08 -9.66 -34.83
CA GLY A 386 17.45 -9.74 -34.32
C GLY A 386 18.42 -8.91 -35.17
N THR A 387 19.33 -9.58 -35.86
CA THR A 387 20.50 -9.00 -36.52
C THR A 387 20.37 -9.02 -38.04
N LEU A 388 20.47 -7.84 -38.64
CA LEU A 388 20.70 -7.66 -40.07
C LEU A 388 22.21 -7.47 -40.33
N THR A 389 22.82 -8.42 -41.03
CA THR A 389 24.22 -8.35 -41.48
C THR A 389 24.27 -8.09 -42.97
N ILE A 390 24.90 -6.98 -43.36
CA ILE A 390 25.14 -6.62 -44.76
C ILE A 390 26.66 -6.67 -44.98
N GLU A 391 27.13 -7.68 -45.70
CA GLU A 391 28.56 -7.85 -45.95
C GLU A 391 29.11 -6.85 -46.99
N SER A 392 30.45 -6.78 -47.09
CA SER A 392 31.11 -5.85 -48.02
C SER A 392 30.72 -6.13 -49.48
N GLY A 393 30.37 -5.07 -50.22
CA GLY A 393 29.98 -5.17 -51.63
C GLY A 393 28.56 -5.68 -51.86
N SER A 394 27.83 -6.08 -50.80
CA SER A 394 26.41 -6.41 -50.91
C SER A 394 25.54 -5.18 -50.68
N LYS A 395 24.27 -5.24 -51.10
CA LYS A 395 23.36 -4.11 -50.92
C LYS A 395 21.90 -4.50 -50.76
N ILE A 396 21.16 -3.63 -50.08
CA ILE A 396 19.69 -3.60 -50.09
C ILE A 396 19.29 -2.41 -50.95
N ALA A 397 18.50 -2.62 -52.00
CA ALA A 397 18.23 -1.57 -52.99
C ALA A 397 16.77 -1.50 -53.43
N TRP A 398 16.33 -0.28 -53.75
CA TRP A 398 15.16 -0.06 -54.61
C TRP A 398 15.33 1.21 -55.45
N ASN A 399 16.35 1.14 -56.31
CA ASN A 399 16.82 2.25 -57.11
C ASN A 399 15.93 2.49 -58.34
N GLY A 400 15.92 3.73 -58.82
CA GLY A 400 15.26 4.11 -60.07
C GLY A 400 15.96 3.52 -61.29
N ASN A 401 15.19 3.39 -62.37
CA ASN A 401 15.65 2.89 -63.65
C ASN A 401 16.21 4.03 -64.52
N ASP A 402 17.27 3.77 -65.26
CA ASP A 402 17.92 4.74 -66.12
C ASP A 402 17.06 5.11 -67.35
N GLY A 403 17.15 6.36 -67.78
CA GLY A 403 16.66 6.79 -69.08
C GLY A 403 17.56 6.30 -70.21
N THR A 404 16.97 6.02 -71.37
CA THR A 404 17.76 5.59 -72.54
C THR A 404 18.32 6.78 -73.30
N ALA A 405 19.44 6.57 -73.98
CA ALA A 405 20.04 7.60 -74.81
C ALA A 405 19.14 7.99 -76.00
N GLY A 406 19.22 9.25 -76.41
CA GLY A 406 18.62 9.71 -77.66
C GLY A 406 19.33 9.12 -78.87
N SER A 407 18.58 8.92 -79.95
CA SER A 407 19.15 8.35 -81.18
C SER A 407 20.15 9.31 -81.83
N ASN A 408 21.27 8.78 -82.33
CA ASN A 408 22.22 9.54 -83.14
C ASN A 408 21.64 9.77 -84.55
N ALA A 409 21.81 10.97 -85.09
CA ALA A 409 21.48 11.22 -86.49
C ALA A 409 22.64 10.83 -87.41
N SER A 410 22.33 10.16 -88.51
CA SER A 410 23.29 9.74 -89.55
C SER A 410 23.04 10.40 -90.90
N THR A 411 21.84 10.95 -91.14
CA THR A 411 21.39 11.50 -92.42
C THR A 411 20.41 12.67 -92.19
N ASN A 412 19.54 12.97 -93.17
CA ASN A 412 18.58 14.06 -93.14
C ASN A 412 17.30 13.77 -92.30
N ALA A 413 17.05 12.52 -91.94
CA ALA A 413 15.81 12.13 -91.25
C ALA A 413 15.84 12.52 -89.77
N ALA A 414 14.68 12.93 -89.24
CA ALA A 414 14.52 13.07 -87.80
C ALA A 414 14.64 11.71 -87.11
N VAL A 415 15.30 11.69 -85.96
CA VAL A 415 15.47 10.53 -85.09
C VAL A 415 14.74 10.74 -83.77
N SER A 416 14.35 9.65 -83.12
CA SER A 416 13.62 9.68 -81.86
C SER A 416 14.48 10.12 -80.69
N GLY A 417 13.84 10.76 -79.71
CA GLY A 417 14.43 10.90 -78.38
C GLY A 417 14.51 9.55 -77.64
N GLY A 418 15.28 9.55 -76.57
CA GLY A 418 15.39 8.42 -75.65
C GLY A 418 14.12 8.22 -74.84
N ALA A 419 13.82 6.97 -74.53
CA ALA A 419 12.74 6.60 -73.63
C ALA A 419 13.14 6.97 -72.19
N GLY A 420 12.17 7.43 -71.40
CA GLY A 420 12.42 7.61 -69.97
C GLY A 420 12.56 6.27 -69.24
N GLY A 421 13.25 6.28 -68.11
CA GLY A 421 13.38 5.13 -67.24
C GLY A 421 12.02 4.66 -66.75
N THR A 422 11.82 3.34 -66.72
CA THR A 422 10.55 2.75 -66.32
C THR A 422 10.21 3.08 -64.87
N ALA A 423 8.92 3.30 -64.60
CA ALA A 423 8.40 3.44 -63.24
C ALA A 423 8.72 2.20 -62.40
N LEU A 424 8.96 2.37 -61.10
CA LEU A 424 8.92 1.26 -60.15
C LEU A 424 7.46 1.00 -59.76
N SER A 425 7.03 -0.27 -59.78
CA SER A 425 5.68 -0.66 -59.35
C SER A 425 5.48 -0.42 -57.86
N SER A 426 4.24 -0.13 -57.43
CA SER A 426 3.92 -0.08 -56.00
C SER A 426 3.44 -1.45 -55.52
N ALA A 427 3.83 -1.83 -54.30
CA ALA A 427 3.37 -3.03 -53.63
C ALA A 427 2.80 -2.66 -52.25
N SER A 428 3.43 -3.08 -51.16
CA SER A 428 3.03 -2.66 -49.80
C SER A 428 3.53 -1.24 -49.46
N LEU A 429 4.53 -0.78 -50.21
CA LEU A 429 5.12 0.56 -50.27
C LEU A 429 5.04 1.10 -51.71
N TYR A 430 5.21 2.41 -51.85
CA TYR A 430 5.11 3.10 -53.14
C TYR A 430 6.39 3.04 -53.95
N GLY A 431 6.24 2.75 -55.24
CA GLY A 431 7.31 2.69 -56.25
C GLY A 431 7.84 4.05 -56.64
N SER A 432 7.90 4.37 -57.94
CA SER A 432 8.34 5.67 -58.46
C SER A 432 7.71 5.96 -59.80
N GLY A 433 7.56 7.25 -60.14
CA GLY A 433 7.10 7.70 -61.45
C GLY A 433 8.15 7.43 -62.54
N ALA A 434 7.69 7.13 -63.75
CA ALA A 434 8.56 6.94 -64.90
C ALA A 434 9.28 8.24 -65.28
N GLY A 435 10.53 8.11 -65.70
CA GLY A 435 11.24 9.17 -66.40
C GLY A 435 10.52 9.59 -67.67
N LYS A 436 10.80 10.80 -68.14
CA LYS A 436 10.13 11.36 -69.31
C LYS A 436 10.98 11.20 -70.57
N THR A 437 10.29 11.06 -71.69
CA THR A 437 10.92 10.88 -73.01
C THR A 437 11.66 12.13 -73.44
N GLY A 438 12.83 11.95 -74.06
CA GLY A 438 13.53 13.03 -74.74
C GLY A 438 12.79 13.50 -76.00
N GLY A 439 13.09 14.71 -76.45
CA GLY A 439 12.57 15.28 -77.68
C GLY A 439 13.17 14.63 -78.91
N ALA A 440 12.38 14.48 -79.97
CA ALA A 440 12.87 14.08 -81.29
C ALA A 440 13.71 15.20 -81.90
N SER A 441 14.68 14.82 -82.74
CA SER A 441 15.52 15.79 -83.45
C SER A 441 14.76 16.54 -84.55
N GLY A 442 15.30 17.69 -84.97
CA GLY A 442 14.91 18.33 -86.22
C GLY A 442 15.39 17.55 -87.44
N ALA A 443 14.50 17.27 -88.40
CA ALA A 443 14.88 16.75 -89.72
C ALA A 443 15.72 17.79 -90.47
N GLY A 444 16.77 17.35 -91.15
CA GLY A 444 17.60 18.23 -91.96
C GLY A 444 16.85 18.77 -93.19
N GLY A 445 17.34 19.88 -93.75
CA GLY A 445 16.80 20.47 -94.97
C GLY A 445 17.18 19.69 -96.23
N THR A 446 16.21 19.53 -97.14
CA THR A 446 16.49 19.19 -98.54
C THR A 446 16.94 20.44 -99.30
N ALA A 447 17.51 20.29 -100.49
CA ALA A 447 18.00 21.42 -101.29
C ALA A 447 16.89 22.48 -101.48
N GLY A 448 17.10 23.67 -100.91
CA GLY A 448 16.17 24.81 -100.97
C GLY A 448 14.99 24.76 -100.00
N GLY A 449 14.92 23.77 -99.09
CA GLY A 449 13.85 23.62 -98.11
C GLY A 449 14.33 23.80 -96.66
N ASP A 450 13.55 24.52 -95.85
CA ASP A 450 13.76 24.60 -94.42
C ASP A 450 13.28 23.30 -93.74
N GLY A 451 14.18 22.55 -93.10
CA GLY A 451 13.78 21.38 -92.28
C GLY A 451 13.04 21.75 -90.96
N GLY A 452 12.89 20.81 -90.02
CA GLY A 452 12.24 21.07 -88.72
C GLY A 452 13.21 21.47 -87.59
N GLY A 453 12.75 22.24 -86.59
CA GLY A 453 13.49 22.40 -85.33
C GLY A 453 13.44 21.13 -84.47
N GLY A 454 14.32 21.02 -83.48
CA GLY A 454 14.22 19.93 -82.48
C GLY A 454 12.97 20.09 -81.61
N THR A 455 12.33 18.99 -81.22
CA THR A 455 11.19 19.06 -80.29
C THR A 455 11.69 19.20 -78.86
N ALA A 456 10.92 19.89 -78.02
CA ALA A 456 11.23 19.95 -76.60
C ALA A 456 11.17 18.55 -75.96
N GLY A 457 11.95 18.35 -74.90
CA GLY A 457 11.81 17.18 -74.04
C GLY A 457 10.51 17.24 -73.24
N THR A 458 9.96 16.09 -72.89
CA THR A 458 8.74 16.04 -72.08
C THR A 458 9.06 16.48 -70.63
N SER A 459 8.28 17.42 -70.09
CA SER A 459 8.43 17.89 -68.71
C SER A 459 8.13 16.81 -67.68
N GLY A 460 8.78 16.89 -66.52
CA GLY A 460 8.49 16.04 -65.36
C GLY A 460 7.06 16.22 -64.86
N ASP A 461 6.51 15.17 -64.23
CA ASP A 461 5.17 15.26 -63.62
C ASP A 461 5.18 16.14 -62.38
N ALA A 462 4.01 16.66 -62.00
CA ALA A 462 3.83 17.26 -60.68
C ALA A 462 3.14 16.27 -59.73
N ILE A 463 3.69 16.09 -58.53
CA ILE A 463 3.07 15.27 -57.48
C ILE A 463 2.86 16.07 -56.20
N THR A 464 1.77 15.76 -55.51
CA THR A 464 1.51 16.26 -54.15
C THR A 464 1.68 15.12 -53.17
N ASN A 465 1.94 15.47 -51.90
CA ASN A 465 1.95 14.54 -50.78
C ASN A 465 3.15 13.56 -50.78
N SER A 466 4.36 14.09 -51.01
CA SER A 466 5.62 13.33 -50.95
C SER A 466 6.34 13.50 -49.59
N PHE A 467 7.03 12.47 -49.11
CA PHE A 467 7.85 12.54 -47.88
C PHE A 467 9.15 13.32 -48.02
N ALA A 468 9.53 13.66 -49.24
CA ALA A 468 10.73 14.39 -49.51
C ALA A 468 10.45 15.90 -49.49
N ASP A 469 10.57 16.43 -48.28
CA ASP A 469 10.50 17.86 -47.92
C ASP A 469 11.47 18.76 -48.72
N SER A 470 12.47 18.17 -49.39
CA SER A 470 13.59 18.86 -50.04
C SER A 470 13.40 19.15 -51.54
N PHE A 471 12.29 18.75 -52.16
CA PHE A 471 12.15 18.88 -53.61
C PHE A 471 11.65 20.26 -54.07
N SER A 472 12.50 21.28 -54.02
CA SER A 472 12.17 22.59 -54.63
C SER A 472 12.16 22.57 -56.18
N SER A 473 12.67 21.51 -56.82
CA SER A 473 12.72 21.34 -58.29
C SER A 473 12.74 19.86 -58.69
N GLY A 474 11.68 19.14 -58.33
CA GLY A 474 11.53 17.69 -58.13
C GLY A 474 12.04 16.64 -59.13
N SER A 475 12.76 17.00 -60.19
CA SER A 475 13.54 16.04 -60.96
C SER A 475 14.62 16.66 -61.88
N GLY A 476 14.95 17.94 -61.66
CA GLY A 476 15.83 18.73 -62.53
C GLY A 476 15.23 19.00 -63.92
N SER A 477 15.82 19.96 -64.65
CA SER A 477 15.45 20.24 -66.06
C SER A 477 16.36 19.47 -67.02
N GLY A 478 15.80 18.97 -68.12
CA GLY A 478 16.58 18.32 -69.17
C GLY A 478 17.66 19.23 -69.75
N GLY A 479 18.54 18.68 -70.58
CA GLY A 479 19.45 19.49 -71.38
C GLY A 479 18.70 20.10 -72.57
N ASN A 480 19.02 21.34 -72.93
CA ASN A 480 18.59 21.90 -74.20
C ASN A 480 19.29 21.20 -75.37
N GLY A 481 18.59 20.99 -76.48
CA GLY A 481 19.21 20.57 -77.72
C GLY A 481 20.09 21.68 -78.30
N GLY A 482 21.20 21.29 -78.92
CA GLY A 482 22.06 22.19 -79.66
C GLY A 482 21.34 22.76 -80.87
N GLY A 483 21.40 24.07 -81.06
CA GLY A 483 20.90 24.75 -82.25
C GLY A 483 21.95 24.96 -83.33
N SER A 484 21.51 25.54 -84.45
CA SER A 484 22.31 26.10 -85.54
C SER A 484 21.87 27.55 -85.80
N ALA A 485 22.56 28.26 -86.70
CA ALA A 485 22.28 29.68 -87.04
C ALA A 485 20.83 29.96 -87.45
N ILE A 486 20.13 28.95 -87.98
CA ILE A 486 18.81 29.10 -88.62
C ILE A 486 17.70 28.30 -87.92
N ALA A 487 18.03 27.49 -86.91
CA ALA A 487 17.06 26.67 -86.19
C ALA A 487 17.53 26.39 -84.76
N SER A 488 16.64 26.63 -83.81
CA SER A 488 16.88 26.27 -82.42
C SER A 488 16.84 24.75 -82.23
N GLY A 489 17.63 24.26 -81.28
CA GLY A 489 17.34 22.97 -80.68
C GLY A 489 16.02 23.03 -79.90
N GLY A 490 15.50 21.85 -79.56
CA GLY A 490 14.38 21.72 -78.66
C GLY A 490 14.77 22.16 -77.26
N SER A 491 13.86 22.86 -76.59
CA SER A 491 14.03 23.22 -75.19
C SER A 491 14.08 21.96 -74.31
N SER A 492 14.77 22.06 -73.18
CA SER A 492 14.69 21.06 -72.11
C SER A 492 13.26 20.84 -71.64
N GLY A 493 12.93 19.60 -71.27
CA GLY A 493 11.75 19.37 -70.44
C GLY A 493 11.90 20.11 -69.11
N ALA A 494 10.84 20.79 -68.67
CA ALA A 494 10.84 21.49 -67.39
C ALA A 494 10.79 20.48 -66.24
N ALA A 495 11.40 20.83 -65.10
CA ALA A 495 11.34 20.02 -63.89
C ALA A 495 9.91 19.82 -63.40
N GLY A 496 9.63 18.63 -62.83
CA GLY A 496 8.38 18.34 -62.15
C GLY A 496 8.26 19.07 -60.81
N GLY A 497 7.06 19.56 -60.47
CA GLY A 497 6.80 20.19 -59.16
C GLY A 497 6.46 19.15 -58.08
N ILE A 498 7.03 19.28 -56.87
CA ILE A 498 6.69 18.38 -55.75
C ILE A 498 6.25 19.19 -54.53
N SER A 499 5.15 18.78 -53.92
CA SER A 499 4.69 19.33 -52.63
C SER A 499 4.78 18.29 -51.52
N ALA A 500 5.36 18.67 -50.38
CA ALA A 500 5.56 17.80 -49.22
C ALA A 500 4.23 17.32 -48.59
N SER A 501 4.26 16.15 -47.97
CA SER A 501 3.15 15.67 -47.12
C SER A 501 3.00 16.53 -45.87
N SER A 502 1.75 16.67 -45.42
CA SER A 502 1.41 17.34 -44.16
C SER A 502 1.68 16.47 -42.93
N ILE A 503 1.96 15.18 -43.11
CA ILE A 503 2.33 14.24 -42.05
C ILE A 503 3.76 13.76 -42.27
N ARG A 504 4.51 13.63 -41.17
CA ARG A 504 5.86 13.04 -41.17
C ARG A 504 5.93 11.95 -40.11
N PRO A 505 6.65 10.85 -40.37
CA PRO A 505 6.78 9.76 -39.41
C PRO A 505 7.80 10.16 -38.33
N TYR A 506 7.31 10.83 -37.28
CA TYR A 506 8.13 11.26 -36.13
C TYR A 506 8.24 10.20 -35.04
N ASN A 507 7.45 9.14 -35.11
CA ASN A 507 7.61 7.99 -34.23
C ASN A 507 7.71 6.72 -35.07
N SER A 508 8.23 5.69 -34.43
CA SER A 508 8.59 4.43 -35.07
C SER A 508 7.34 3.69 -35.57
N ILE A 509 6.22 3.73 -34.84
CA ILE A 509 4.94 3.14 -35.26
C ILE A 509 4.43 3.78 -36.56
N PHE A 510 4.39 5.11 -36.64
CA PHE A 510 3.97 5.82 -37.85
C PHE A 510 4.97 5.66 -39.00
N ALA A 511 6.24 5.41 -38.70
CA ALA A 511 7.28 5.17 -39.70
C ALA A 511 7.18 3.79 -40.35
N VAL A 512 6.82 2.77 -39.58
CA VAL A 512 6.62 1.41 -40.10
C VAL A 512 5.32 1.30 -40.89
N GLU A 513 4.24 1.79 -40.31
CA GLU A 513 2.91 1.73 -40.91
C GLU A 513 2.80 2.68 -42.11
N MET A 514 3.64 3.71 -42.15
CA MET A 514 3.60 4.80 -43.13
C MET A 514 2.18 5.40 -43.17
N PHE A 515 1.71 6.05 -42.10
CA PHE A 515 0.38 6.71 -42.08
C PHE A 515 0.35 8.12 -42.73
N ASP A 516 -0.56 8.37 -43.68
CA ASP A 516 -0.74 9.66 -44.37
C ASP A 516 -2.15 10.25 -44.24
N LYS A 517 -2.25 11.59 -44.29
CA LYS A 517 -3.50 12.35 -44.40
C LYS A 517 -3.36 13.38 -45.52
N ALA A 518 -4.05 13.14 -46.63
CA ALA A 518 -4.21 14.15 -47.66
C ALA A 518 -4.93 15.39 -47.10
N PRO A 519 -4.50 16.61 -47.44
CA PRO A 519 -5.21 17.83 -47.05
C PRO A 519 -6.64 17.83 -47.62
N GLY A 520 -7.64 17.85 -46.73
CA GLY A 520 -9.05 18.04 -47.12
C GLY A 520 -9.86 16.79 -47.52
N ALA A 521 -9.30 15.58 -47.47
CA ALA A 521 -10.06 14.36 -47.73
C ALA A 521 -10.72 13.80 -46.44
N THR A 522 -11.96 13.29 -46.54
CA THR A 522 -12.49 12.28 -45.60
C THR A 522 -11.53 11.07 -45.58
N PRO A 523 -11.46 10.28 -44.49
CA PRO A 523 -10.51 9.17 -44.35
C PRO A 523 -10.81 8.05 -45.36
N ALA A 524 -10.40 8.28 -46.61
CA ALA A 524 -10.54 7.40 -47.75
C ALA A 524 -9.13 7.13 -48.25
N THR A 525 -8.60 5.97 -47.84
CA THR A 525 -7.35 5.33 -48.29
C THR A 525 -6.12 6.24 -48.38
N LEU A 526 -5.24 6.06 -47.40
CA LEU A 526 -3.88 6.55 -47.33
C LEU A 526 -3.13 6.38 -48.65
N LYS A 527 -2.63 7.47 -49.24
CA LYS A 527 -1.76 7.42 -50.41
C LYS A 527 -0.63 8.42 -50.34
N TYR A 528 0.61 7.92 -50.21
CA TYR A 528 1.77 8.67 -50.66
C TYR A 528 1.85 8.57 -52.16
N ASN A 529 2.26 9.64 -52.80
CA ASN A 529 2.76 9.54 -54.16
C ASN A 529 4.27 9.35 -54.08
N SER A 530 4.74 8.35 -54.80
CA SER A 530 6.16 8.19 -55.02
C SER A 530 6.74 9.34 -55.83
N ASN A 531 8.07 9.46 -55.79
CA ASN A 531 8.81 10.51 -56.47
C ASN A 531 8.57 10.47 -57.99
N VAL A 532 8.60 11.63 -58.64
CA VAL A 532 8.42 11.73 -60.10
C VAL A 532 9.66 11.26 -60.84
N GLY A 533 9.52 10.92 -62.12
CA GLY A 533 10.69 10.77 -62.98
C GLY A 533 11.27 12.11 -63.43
N GLY A 534 12.49 12.04 -63.96
CA GLY A 534 13.20 13.12 -64.63
C GLY A 534 12.45 13.73 -65.82
N ALA A 535 12.85 14.94 -66.20
CA ALA A 535 12.43 15.59 -67.44
C ALA A 535 13.33 15.18 -68.62
N GLY A 536 12.73 15.03 -69.80
CA GLY A 536 13.46 14.64 -71.02
C GLY A 536 14.37 15.76 -71.54
N GLY A 537 15.47 15.39 -72.20
CA GLY A 537 16.33 16.33 -72.93
C GLY A 537 15.68 16.79 -74.24
N GLY A 538 15.95 18.02 -74.68
CA GLY A 538 15.45 18.54 -75.96
C GLY A 538 16.19 17.95 -77.16
N GLY A 539 15.51 17.75 -78.29
CA GLY A 539 16.13 17.27 -79.52
C GLY A 539 17.05 18.31 -80.16
N GLY A 540 18.11 17.88 -80.84
CA GLY A 540 19.02 18.75 -81.58
C GLY A 540 18.32 19.43 -82.77
N GLY A 541 18.72 20.67 -83.05
CA GLY A 541 18.24 21.43 -84.20
C GLY A 541 18.92 21.01 -85.51
N LYS A 542 18.27 21.30 -86.64
CA LYS A 542 18.81 21.07 -87.98
C LYS A 542 19.91 22.07 -88.35
N ALA A 543 20.65 21.76 -89.42
CA ALA A 543 21.47 22.73 -90.15
C ALA A 543 20.80 23.31 -91.41
N SER A 544 21.34 24.41 -91.94
CA SER A 544 20.92 25.02 -93.22
C SER A 544 21.44 24.22 -94.42
N ALA A 545 20.56 24.01 -95.40
CA ALA A 545 20.88 23.43 -96.70
C ALA A 545 21.02 24.56 -97.73
N GLY A 546 22.23 25.07 -97.95
CA GLY A 546 22.50 26.07 -99.00
C GLY A 546 22.37 25.53 -100.42
N GLY A 547 22.28 24.20 -100.58
CA GLY A 547 22.19 23.52 -101.88
C GLY A 547 22.41 22.00 -101.81
N GLY A 548 22.86 21.46 -100.66
CA GLY A 548 23.02 20.03 -100.40
C GLY A 548 22.13 19.48 -99.28
N VAL A 549 22.43 18.26 -98.81
CA VAL A 549 21.72 17.62 -97.69
C VAL A 549 22.32 18.09 -96.37
N ALA A 550 21.53 18.78 -95.55
CA ALA A 550 21.96 19.22 -94.22
C ALA A 550 21.93 18.06 -93.21
N GLY A 551 22.78 18.13 -92.19
CA GLY A 551 22.73 17.17 -91.08
C GLY A 551 21.46 17.36 -90.25
N ALA A 552 20.75 16.26 -89.95
CA ALA A 552 19.70 16.26 -88.92
C ALA A 552 20.32 16.37 -87.51
N GLY A 553 19.54 16.89 -86.56
CA GLY A 553 19.97 16.95 -85.15
C GLY A 553 19.95 15.58 -84.49
N GLY A 554 20.57 15.41 -83.33
CA GLY A 554 20.44 14.20 -82.52
C GLY A 554 19.19 14.19 -81.65
N GLY A 555 18.66 13.01 -81.29
CA GLY A 555 17.53 12.90 -80.37
C GLY A 555 17.91 13.32 -78.94
N GLY A 556 17.00 13.91 -78.17
CA GLY A 556 17.23 14.20 -76.75
C GLY A 556 17.26 12.93 -75.91
N GLY A 557 18.03 12.90 -74.83
CA GLY A 557 18.08 11.78 -73.89
C GLY A 557 16.81 11.65 -73.06
N GLY A 558 16.39 10.41 -72.79
CA GLY A 558 15.30 10.13 -71.86
C GLY A 558 15.75 10.32 -70.41
N ALA A 559 14.84 10.68 -69.52
CA ALA A 559 15.19 10.93 -68.12
C ALA A 559 15.15 9.65 -67.28
N GLY A 560 15.88 9.59 -66.16
CA GLY A 560 15.79 8.48 -65.21
C GLY A 560 14.49 8.52 -64.37
N SER A 561 14.04 7.37 -63.88
CA SER A 561 12.93 7.32 -62.89
C SER A 561 13.43 7.52 -61.46
N GLY A 562 12.52 7.84 -60.55
CA GLY A 562 12.88 8.05 -59.15
C GLY A 562 13.26 6.76 -58.41
N GLY A 563 13.97 6.87 -57.28
CA GLY A 563 14.09 5.77 -56.31
C GLY A 563 12.78 5.50 -55.59
N GLY A 564 12.58 4.28 -55.11
CA GLY A 564 11.36 3.86 -54.42
C GLY A 564 11.31 4.19 -52.92
N VAL A 565 10.19 3.89 -52.26
CA VAL A 565 10.05 4.01 -50.80
C VAL A 565 10.42 2.70 -50.11
N MET A 566 11.46 2.71 -49.29
CA MET A 566 11.95 1.52 -48.60
C MET A 566 11.83 1.65 -47.09
N VAL A 567 11.34 0.60 -46.43
CA VAL A 567 11.33 0.46 -44.96
C VAL A 567 12.23 -0.70 -44.58
N VAL A 568 13.29 -0.41 -43.81
CA VAL A 568 14.18 -1.40 -43.21
C VAL A 568 14.16 -1.19 -41.70
N ALA A 569 13.60 -2.15 -40.97
CA ALA A 569 13.53 -2.15 -39.52
C ALA A 569 14.25 -3.36 -38.95
N ALA A 570 15.39 -3.16 -38.29
CA ALA A 570 16.20 -4.24 -37.73
C ALA A 570 16.73 -3.85 -36.36
N LYS A 571 16.62 -4.74 -35.37
CA LYS A 571 17.06 -4.42 -33.99
C LYS A 571 18.55 -4.10 -33.93
N ILE A 572 19.35 -4.95 -34.55
CA ILE A 572 20.80 -4.80 -34.67
C ILE A 572 21.15 -4.77 -36.15
N VAL A 573 21.93 -3.79 -36.57
CA VAL A 573 22.45 -3.70 -37.93
C VAL A 573 23.98 -3.70 -37.92
N VAL A 574 24.56 -4.61 -38.69
CA VAL A 574 25.98 -4.65 -39.05
C VAL A 574 26.08 -4.35 -40.54
N ASN A 575 26.23 -3.07 -40.90
CA ASN A 575 26.27 -2.63 -42.29
C ASN A 575 27.70 -2.41 -42.75
N ASN A 576 28.23 -3.31 -43.58
CA ASN A 576 29.49 -3.16 -44.30
C ASN A 576 29.30 -2.99 -45.82
N GLY A 577 28.05 -3.00 -46.30
CA GLY A 577 27.67 -2.83 -47.71
C GLY A 577 26.95 -1.50 -47.93
N SER A 578 25.87 -1.51 -48.71
CA SER A 578 25.02 -0.32 -48.92
C SER A 578 23.52 -0.56 -48.79
N ILE A 579 22.80 0.46 -48.34
CA ILE A 579 21.33 0.51 -48.36
C ILE A 579 20.93 1.70 -49.24
N GLU A 580 20.27 1.43 -50.37
CA GLU A 580 20.13 2.40 -51.45
C GLU A 580 18.68 2.54 -51.92
N SER A 581 18.27 3.79 -52.10
CA SER A 581 17.12 4.16 -52.91
C SER A 581 17.50 5.38 -53.71
N ILE A 582 18.36 5.18 -54.71
CA ILE A 582 18.88 6.25 -55.57
C ILE A 582 18.02 6.41 -56.83
N GLY A 583 18.02 7.59 -57.43
CA GLY A 583 17.35 7.81 -58.72
C GLY A 583 18.12 7.21 -59.89
N GLY A 584 17.40 6.87 -60.97
CA GLY A 584 18.02 6.40 -62.21
C GLY A 584 18.75 7.52 -62.95
N ALA A 585 19.81 7.20 -63.67
CA ALA A 585 20.55 8.16 -64.48
C ALA A 585 19.73 8.65 -65.68
N GLY A 586 19.98 9.88 -66.11
CA GLY A 586 19.48 10.39 -67.37
C GLY A 586 20.24 9.81 -68.56
N GLY A 587 19.52 9.51 -69.63
CA GLY A 587 20.10 9.10 -70.90
C GLY A 587 20.87 10.23 -71.58
N ALA A 588 21.96 9.88 -72.26
CA ALA A 588 22.72 10.85 -73.05
C ALA A 588 21.90 11.37 -74.24
N GLY A 589 22.14 12.61 -74.65
CA GLY A 589 21.64 13.13 -75.92
C GLY A 589 22.35 12.48 -77.10
N GLY A 590 21.63 12.25 -78.19
CA GLY A 590 22.17 11.73 -79.44
C GLY A 590 23.03 12.77 -80.16
N ASN A 591 24.02 12.31 -80.91
CA ASN A 591 24.89 13.16 -81.71
C ASN A 591 24.17 13.64 -82.98
N GLY A 592 24.45 14.88 -83.40
CA GLY A 592 23.97 15.43 -84.67
C GLY A 592 24.73 14.84 -85.87
N ALA A 593 24.06 14.76 -87.02
CA ALA A 593 24.68 14.29 -88.25
C ALA A 593 25.66 15.32 -88.82
N ASN A 594 26.75 14.87 -89.42
CA ASN A 594 27.65 15.75 -90.17
C ASN A 594 26.94 16.33 -91.41
N GLY A 595 27.34 17.53 -91.82
CA GLY A 595 26.88 18.10 -93.10
C GLY A 595 27.39 17.29 -94.29
N GLY A 596 26.54 17.09 -95.32
CA GLY A 596 26.94 16.36 -96.52
C GLY A 596 28.05 17.06 -97.31
N ALA A 597 28.99 16.30 -97.86
CA ALA A 597 30.00 16.83 -98.79
C ALA A 597 29.36 17.10 -100.15
N THR A 598 29.31 18.37 -100.58
CA THR A 598 28.91 18.73 -101.94
C THR A 598 30.03 19.47 -102.66
N GLY A 599 30.33 19.05 -103.91
CA GLY A 599 31.40 19.59 -104.75
C GLY A 599 31.13 20.97 -105.37
N SER A 600 30.29 21.80 -104.76
CA SER A 600 30.02 23.17 -105.19
C SER A 600 29.76 24.02 -103.95
N GLY A 601 30.19 25.29 -103.98
CA GLY A 601 30.41 26.21 -102.84
C GLY A 601 29.19 26.60 -101.99
N PHE A 602 28.36 25.63 -101.62
CA PHE A 602 27.26 25.74 -100.68
C PHE A 602 27.70 25.21 -99.31
N ASN A 603 27.36 25.96 -98.27
CA ASN A 603 27.71 25.63 -96.89
C ASN A 603 26.65 24.67 -96.30
N ASN A 604 26.94 23.36 -96.25
CA ASN A 604 26.09 22.41 -95.52
C ASN A 604 26.59 22.31 -94.07
N GLY A 605 25.78 22.79 -93.14
CA GLY A 605 26.11 22.69 -91.71
C GLY A 605 25.88 21.29 -91.15
N GLY A 606 26.58 20.96 -90.06
CA GLY A 606 26.27 19.78 -89.24
C GLY A 606 25.07 20.03 -88.32
N GLY A 607 24.30 19.00 -87.99
CA GLY A 607 23.17 19.10 -87.07
C GLY A 607 23.60 19.32 -85.62
N GLY A 608 22.72 19.90 -84.80
CA GLY A 608 22.96 20.07 -83.36
C GLY A 608 22.85 18.76 -82.59
N GLY A 609 23.62 18.63 -81.50
CA GLY A 609 23.50 17.49 -80.60
C GLY A 609 22.22 17.55 -79.75
N GLY A 610 21.61 16.42 -79.43
CA GLY A 610 20.49 16.36 -78.50
C GLY A 610 20.91 16.71 -77.07
N GLY A 611 20.03 17.29 -76.27
CA GLY A 611 20.25 17.51 -74.84
C GLY A 611 20.17 16.20 -74.05
N GLY A 612 20.92 16.07 -72.96
CA GLY A 612 20.83 14.91 -72.06
C GLY A 612 19.54 14.91 -71.23
N GLY A 613 19.01 13.74 -70.90
CA GLY A 613 17.89 13.62 -69.96
C GLY A 613 18.32 13.90 -68.54
N THR A 614 17.41 14.27 -67.64
CA THR A 614 17.77 14.42 -66.22
C THR A 614 17.89 13.09 -65.52
N GLY A 615 18.67 13.08 -64.43
CA GLY A 615 18.59 11.98 -63.49
C GLY A 615 17.28 12.04 -62.70
N GLY A 616 16.74 10.87 -62.38
CA GLY A 616 15.58 10.76 -61.50
C GLY A 616 15.93 11.18 -60.07
N PRO A 617 14.97 11.67 -59.28
CA PRO A 617 15.18 11.98 -57.88
C PRO A 617 15.46 10.70 -57.06
N GLY A 618 16.23 10.83 -55.98
CA GLY A 618 16.42 9.75 -55.01
C GLY A 618 15.11 9.41 -54.29
N GLY A 619 14.98 8.20 -53.76
CA GLY A 619 13.80 7.69 -53.07
C GLY A 619 13.74 8.02 -51.58
N VAL A 620 12.94 7.27 -50.84
CA VAL A 620 12.80 7.44 -49.38
C VAL A 620 13.30 6.18 -48.70
N ILE A 621 14.15 6.33 -47.68
CA ILE A 621 14.54 5.22 -46.81
C ILE A 621 14.07 5.55 -45.39
N VAL A 622 13.22 4.70 -44.85
CA VAL A 622 12.90 4.65 -43.42
C VAL A 622 13.76 3.56 -42.80
N PHE A 623 14.72 3.97 -41.99
CA PHE A 623 15.71 3.09 -41.39
C PHE A 623 15.58 3.12 -39.86
N ILE A 624 15.13 2.01 -39.30
CA ILE A 624 14.81 1.89 -37.86
C ILE A 624 15.72 0.84 -37.25
N TYR A 625 16.46 1.21 -36.20
CA TYR A 625 17.36 0.29 -35.50
C TYR A 625 17.57 0.66 -34.03
N SER A 626 17.98 -0.28 -33.18
CA SER A 626 18.48 0.04 -31.84
C SER A 626 19.99 0.23 -31.86
N THR A 627 20.70 -0.62 -32.62
CA THR A 627 22.17 -0.55 -32.73
C THR A 627 22.61 -0.64 -34.19
N LEU A 628 23.50 0.26 -34.60
CA LEU A 628 24.13 0.26 -35.93
C LEU A 628 25.65 0.20 -35.77
N SER A 629 26.28 -0.68 -36.54
CA SER A 629 27.74 -0.84 -36.62
C SER A 629 28.18 -1.11 -38.07
N GLY A 630 29.49 -1.07 -38.33
CA GLY A 630 30.07 -1.26 -39.66
C GLY A 630 30.37 0.06 -40.39
N ALA A 631 30.99 -0.05 -41.57
CA ALA A 631 31.47 1.09 -42.37
C ALA A 631 30.68 1.30 -43.68
N GLY A 632 29.54 0.62 -43.84
CA GLY A 632 28.67 0.70 -45.00
C GLY A 632 27.93 2.02 -45.13
N THR A 633 27.24 2.21 -46.25
CA THR A 633 26.56 3.46 -46.59
C THR A 633 25.03 3.33 -46.60
N VAL A 634 24.34 4.44 -46.43
CA VAL A 634 22.89 4.57 -46.67
C VAL A 634 22.69 5.77 -47.60
N SER A 635 22.14 5.54 -48.80
CA SER A 635 22.11 6.54 -49.87
C SER A 635 20.71 6.74 -50.45
N VAL A 636 20.32 7.99 -50.54
CA VAL A 636 19.10 8.46 -51.21
C VAL A 636 19.43 9.50 -52.28
N LEU A 637 20.61 9.41 -52.91
CA LEU A 637 21.05 10.38 -53.91
C LEU A 637 20.15 10.34 -55.16
N GLY A 638 19.99 11.48 -55.82
CA GLY A 638 19.40 11.52 -57.15
C GLY A 638 20.35 10.93 -58.19
N GLY A 639 19.77 10.46 -59.29
CA GLY A 639 20.51 9.95 -60.43
C GLY A 639 21.28 11.07 -61.12
N THR A 640 22.36 10.71 -61.82
CA THR A 640 23.16 11.67 -62.57
C THR A 640 22.44 12.13 -63.84
N GLY A 641 22.58 13.40 -64.21
CA GLY A 641 22.10 13.89 -65.49
C GLY A 641 22.84 13.27 -66.68
N GLY A 642 22.13 13.00 -67.76
CA GLY A 642 22.71 12.51 -69.00
C GLY A 642 23.56 13.57 -69.68
N THR A 643 24.64 13.16 -70.35
CA THR A 643 25.49 14.09 -71.10
C THR A 643 24.78 14.61 -72.35
N GLY A 644 25.04 15.85 -72.74
CA GLY A 644 24.59 16.36 -74.04
C GLY A 644 25.30 15.66 -75.21
N GLY A 645 24.59 15.46 -76.32
CA GLY A 645 25.14 14.92 -77.55
C GLY A 645 26.05 15.92 -78.24
N THR A 646 27.03 15.43 -79.00
CA THR A 646 27.95 16.28 -79.76
C THR A 646 27.28 16.79 -81.03
N LYS A 647 27.65 18.00 -81.45
CA LYS A 647 27.29 18.54 -82.76
C LYS A 647 27.88 17.70 -83.90
N GLY A 648 27.24 17.78 -85.07
CA GLY A 648 27.82 17.32 -86.32
C GLY A 648 28.89 18.29 -86.84
N ASN A 649 29.89 17.75 -87.51
CA ASN A 649 30.92 18.54 -88.18
C ASN A 649 30.37 19.21 -89.44
N GLN A 650 30.92 20.37 -89.78
CA GLN A 650 30.64 21.09 -91.03
C GLN A 650 31.16 20.28 -92.24
N GLY A 651 30.49 20.39 -93.38
CA GLY A 651 31.02 19.85 -94.64
C GLY A 651 32.25 20.65 -95.11
N THR A 652 33.21 19.98 -95.74
CA THR A 652 34.41 20.60 -96.31
C THR A 652 34.03 21.38 -97.58
N GLY A 653 33.97 22.72 -97.55
CA GLY A 653 33.80 23.46 -98.82
C GLY A 653 33.38 24.93 -98.83
N GLY A 654 33.20 25.63 -97.71
CA GLY A 654 32.85 27.06 -97.81
C GLY A 654 33.00 27.91 -96.55
N THR A 655 32.83 29.23 -96.73
CA THR A 655 33.11 30.27 -95.74
C THR A 655 32.01 30.40 -94.68
N THR A 656 32.40 30.17 -93.42
CA THR A 656 31.78 30.63 -92.15
C THR A 656 30.25 30.81 -92.11
N THR A 657 29.48 29.74 -92.30
CA THR A 657 28.15 29.66 -91.65
C THR A 657 28.32 29.19 -90.21
N ALA A 658 27.50 29.71 -89.29
CA ALA A 658 27.67 29.44 -87.87
C ALA A 658 27.53 27.93 -87.58
N GLU A 659 28.51 27.39 -86.87
CA GLU A 659 28.55 25.99 -86.48
C GLU A 659 27.35 25.62 -85.62
N ALA A 660 26.89 24.37 -85.73
CA ALA A 660 25.97 23.85 -84.74
C ALA A 660 26.60 23.83 -83.34
N THR A 661 25.76 23.65 -82.34
CA THR A 661 26.18 23.57 -80.93
C THR A 661 25.94 22.17 -80.39
N ASN A 662 26.72 21.80 -79.37
CA ASN A 662 26.47 20.57 -78.62
C ASN A 662 25.16 20.72 -77.82
N GLY A 663 24.50 19.61 -77.54
CA GLY A 663 23.45 19.60 -76.53
C GLY A 663 24.02 19.91 -75.16
N GLN A 664 23.18 20.43 -74.29
CA GLN A 664 23.52 20.59 -72.88
C GLN A 664 23.29 19.27 -72.13
N SER A 665 24.04 19.04 -71.06
CA SER A 665 23.76 17.92 -70.15
C SER A 665 22.47 18.17 -69.37
N GLY A 666 21.76 17.09 -69.04
CA GLY A 666 20.65 17.16 -68.11
C GLY A 666 21.13 17.46 -66.69
N SER A 667 20.22 17.96 -65.87
CA SER A 667 20.48 18.16 -64.45
C SER A 667 20.54 16.81 -63.71
N THR A 668 21.33 16.75 -62.64
CA THR A 668 21.27 15.66 -61.65
C THR A 668 19.92 15.72 -60.93
N GLY A 669 19.35 14.56 -60.61
CA GLY A 669 18.14 14.48 -59.81
C GLY A 669 18.39 14.96 -58.38
N GLU A 670 17.35 15.48 -57.75
CA GLU A 670 17.43 15.86 -56.34
C GLU A 670 17.60 14.62 -55.46
N SER A 671 18.32 14.78 -54.33
CA SER A 671 18.38 13.71 -53.34
C SER A 671 17.03 13.54 -52.64
N GLY A 672 16.67 12.29 -52.40
CA GLY A 672 15.50 11.91 -51.65
C GLY A 672 15.69 12.07 -50.14
N LYS A 673 14.95 11.27 -49.35
CA LYS A 673 14.88 11.45 -47.89
C LYS A 673 15.28 10.20 -47.13
N LEU A 674 16.29 10.33 -46.28
CA LEU A 674 16.60 9.35 -45.24
C LEU A 674 15.90 9.77 -43.93
N ILE A 675 15.12 8.86 -43.37
CA ILE A 675 14.46 8.99 -42.07
C ILE A 675 15.07 7.92 -41.17
N THR A 676 15.79 8.34 -40.13
CA THR A 676 16.44 7.43 -39.19
C THR A 676 15.80 7.54 -37.83
N LEU A 677 15.40 6.40 -37.25
CA LEU A 677 14.81 6.32 -35.92
C LEU A 677 15.59 5.30 -35.09
N ILE A 678 16.10 5.78 -33.95
CA ILE A 678 16.83 4.96 -32.99
C ILE A 678 15.87 4.68 -31.83
N VAL A 679 15.54 3.41 -31.62
CA VAL A 679 14.51 2.96 -30.65
C VAL A 679 15.13 2.14 -29.53
#